data_AF-A0A2E6TQX3-F1
#
_entry.id   AF-A0A2E6TQX3-F1
#
_cell.length_a   1.000
_cell.length_b   1.000
_cell.length_c   1.000
_cell.angle_alpha   90.00
_cell.angle_beta   90.00
_cell.angle_gamma   90.00
#
_symmetry.space_group_name_H-M   'P 1'
#
loop_
_entity.id
_entity.type
_entity.pdbx_description
1 polymer ?
#
loop_
_entity_poly.entity_id
_entity_poly.type
_entity_poly.pdbx_seq_one_letter_code
_entity_poly.pdbx_strand_id
1 'polypeptide(L)'
;MTAFRFLFLFTITVSVLAAPRDPFKQLDDVWPTPDEMRRASGAPGPGYWQQQADYVIDVELDEAKNRIIGSETITYHNNSKDTLEYLWMQLDQNLFDPKLMAHQSRTTSGLRDQSFRQFEGLLKAQQFDGGYKITAVKDAAGKPLKHVIVQTMMRIIPPKPLKPGGKITFSVDWNFNIIDATKMRARMGYEYFKEDKNHLYALAQWFPRMCAYTDVTGWQNKQYLGTGEFALEFGDYTVRITAPADHIVASTGELQNPEAVLTKVQRERLAKARNAKKPVFIVTLDEAKANEKEKAKGKKTWIYKADNVRDFAWCSSRKFLWDAMGMKLNGKTIMCMSYWPKEGEPLWSRYSTHAVAHTVEVFSRYTFDYPYPVAISVNAPIGGMEYPMLCWQRPRPEKDGTYSKGTKYGLISVIIHEVGHNWFPMIVNSDERQWMWMDEGIDSFMQFLTEQEWEEDYPSRIMPQRIGGLMNYLKQENKMPIMTGADSLLSTGYNAYTKPTLALNILRESVLGREQFDYAFKQYARRWAFKRPTPADFFRTMEDASGQDLDWFWRGWFYTTDHTDISIETIHHYAVDTRDPYKEKTARKNKRDEEPERLFQKRNKPLPKRVDAFPELKDFYNEYDELEITEKDRESYEKMLKGLSDEEKALLKEKRNFYKVDLKNHGGLVMPVVLEATFEDGSTKEYRLPAQIWRRNPEEVSKLLITEKKITKLELDPHRETADVDIENNYFPRRIRENKFRLNKPTRPGNPLRDKQRADEKAKREAEKKKQAPPKK
;
A
#
# COMPACT_ATOMS: atom_id res chain seq x y z
N MET A 1 -55.27 36.85 37.96
CA MET A 1 -55.73 35.63 37.26
C MET A 1 -55.39 35.77 35.79
N THR A 2 -54.30 35.15 35.34
CA THR A 2 -53.97 35.01 33.92
C THR A 2 -53.10 33.77 33.78
N ALA A 3 -53.67 32.75 33.15
CA ALA A 3 -53.16 31.38 33.12
C ALA A 3 -52.00 31.23 32.13
N PHE A 4 -50.91 30.64 32.59
CA PHE A 4 -49.81 30.15 31.75
C PHE A 4 -50.25 28.86 31.04
N ARG A 5 -50.36 28.90 29.71
CA ARG A 5 -50.49 27.70 28.86
C ARG A 5 -49.09 27.19 28.50
N PHE A 6 -48.75 26.02 29.01
CA PHE A 6 -47.61 25.24 28.53
C PHE A 6 -47.96 24.61 27.18
N LEU A 7 -47.19 24.96 26.15
CA LEU A 7 -47.24 24.34 24.83
C LEU A 7 -46.29 23.14 24.84
N PHE A 8 -46.83 21.92 24.85
CA PHE A 8 -46.04 20.70 24.64
C PHE A 8 -45.75 20.54 23.14
N LEU A 9 -44.48 20.69 22.74
CA LEU A 9 -44.01 20.25 21.43
C LEU A 9 -43.92 18.71 21.43
N PHE A 10 -44.76 18.06 20.64
CA PHE A 10 -44.57 16.66 20.25
C PHE A 10 -43.50 16.59 19.15
N THR A 11 -42.28 16.17 19.49
CA THR A 11 -41.28 15.74 18.51
C THR A 11 -41.67 14.37 17.98
N ILE A 12 -42.23 14.32 16.77
CA ILE A 12 -42.38 13.08 16.01
C ILE A 12 -40.98 12.68 15.53
N THR A 13 -40.31 11.79 16.26
CA THR A 13 -39.15 11.05 15.75
C THR A 13 -39.65 10.05 14.71
N VAL A 14 -39.54 10.42 13.43
CA VAL A 14 -39.63 9.44 12.35
C VAL A 14 -38.35 8.62 12.40
N SER A 15 -38.39 7.47 13.06
CA SER A 15 -37.35 6.44 12.91
C SER A 15 -37.43 5.93 11.47
N VAL A 16 -36.60 6.50 10.59
CA VAL A 16 -36.29 5.85 9.32
C VAL A 16 -35.61 4.54 9.70
N LEU A 17 -36.34 3.43 9.64
CA LEU A 17 -35.74 2.10 9.68
C LEU A 17 -34.74 2.06 8.51
N ALA A 18 -33.45 2.18 8.82
CA ALA A 18 -32.40 1.95 7.85
C ALA A 18 -32.65 0.57 7.23
N ALA A 19 -32.62 0.50 5.90
CA ALA A 19 -32.75 -0.77 5.20
C ALA A 19 -31.73 -1.77 5.79
N PRO A 20 -32.09 -3.05 5.96
CA PRO A 20 -31.17 -4.05 6.48
C PRO A 20 -29.87 -4.03 5.66
N ARG A 21 -28.74 -3.97 6.38
CA ARG A 21 -27.41 -3.92 5.78
C ARG A 21 -27.13 -5.26 5.10
N ASP A 22 -27.03 -5.26 3.77
CA ASP A 22 -26.63 -6.42 2.98
C ASP A 22 -25.20 -6.22 2.45
N PRO A 23 -24.18 -6.79 3.12
CA PRO A 23 -22.80 -6.68 2.65
C PRO A 23 -22.55 -7.45 1.34
N PHE A 24 -23.43 -8.39 0.95
CA PHE A 24 -23.31 -9.19 -0.28
C PHE A 24 -24.15 -8.63 -1.45
N LYS A 25 -24.81 -7.48 -1.26
CA LYS A 25 -25.50 -6.79 -2.34
C LYS A 25 -24.51 -6.53 -3.48
N GLN A 26 -24.95 -6.73 -4.71
CA GLN A 26 -24.13 -6.45 -5.88
C GLN A 26 -23.76 -4.96 -5.98
N LEU A 27 -22.57 -4.64 -6.52
CA LEU A 27 -22.04 -3.27 -6.69
C LEU A 27 -22.44 -2.62 -8.02
N ASP A 28 -23.32 -3.24 -8.80
CA ASP A 28 -23.79 -2.73 -10.10
C ASP A 28 -24.38 -1.30 -10.06
N ASP A 29 -24.93 -0.87 -8.92
CA ASP A 29 -25.47 0.48 -8.72
C ASP A 29 -24.39 1.52 -8.34
N VAL A 30 -23.19 1.06 -7.97
CA VAL A 30 -22.03 1.89 -7.63
C VAL A 30 -21.06 1.99 -8.80
N TRP A 31 -20.92 0.92 -9.59
CA TRP A 31 -19.99 0.88 -10.72
C TRP A 31 -20.59 1.48 -11.99
N PRO A 32 -19.77 2.09 -12.86
CA PRO A 32 -20.23 2.51 -14.18
C PRO A 32 -20.77 1.31 -14.98
N THR A 33 -21.89 1.49 -15.66
CA THR A 33 -22.47 0.47 -16.56
C THR A 33 -21.47 0.15 -17.69
N PRO A 34 -21.21 -1.13 -18.00
CA PRO A 34 -20.37 -1.50 -19.13
C PRO A 34 -20.90 -0.99 -20.48
N ASP A 35 -19.99 -0.68 -21.40
CA ASP A 35 -20.28 -0.15 -22.73
C ASP A 35 -19.27 -0.64 -23.80
N GLU A 36 -19.28 -0.01 -24.99
CA GLU A 36 -18.35 -0.36 -26.09
C GLU A 36 -16.89 -0.05 -25.76
N MET A 37 -16.62 0.86 -24.82
CA MET A 37 -15.29 1.31 -24.42
C MET A 37 -14.75 0.44 -23.28
N ARG A 38 -15.61 -0.01 -22.36
CA ARG A 38 -15.25 -0.78 -21.16
C ARG A 38 -16.23 -1.94 -20.93
N ARG A 39 -15.74 -3.18 -21.00
CA ARG A 39 -16.59 -4.39 -20.93
C ARG A 39 -16.93 -4.77 -19.48
N ALA A 40 -17.97 -5.58 -19.33
CA ALA A 40 -18.39 -6.15 -18.04
C ALA A 40 -17.30 -7.03 -17.40
N SER A 41 -16.41 -7.62 -18.20
CA SER A 41 -15.25 -8.38 -17.70
C SER A 41 -14.16 -7.51 -17.09
N GLY A 42 -14.26 -6.18 -17.18
CA GLY A 42 -13.19 -5.26 -16.79
C GLY A 42 -12.07 -5.13 -17.82
N ALA A 43 -12.23 -5.72 -19.01
CA ALA A 43 -11.32 -5.52 -20.14
C ALA A 43 -11.70 -4.28 -20.97
N PRO A 44 -10.73 -3.61 -21.62
CA PRO A 44 -11.04 -2.60 -22.62
C PRO A 44 -11.91 -3.19 -23.74
N GLY A 45 -12.91 -2.43 -24.17
CA GLY A 45 -13.85 -2.79 -25.23
C GLY A 45 -13.30 -2.52 -26.63
N PRO A 46 -13.99 -2.99 -27.69
CA PRO A 46 -13.56 -2.77 -29.08
C PRO A 46 -13.59 -1.28 -29.47
N GLY A 47 -14.35 -0.45 -28.76
CA GLY A 47 -14.41 1.00 -28.94
C GLY A 47 -13.44 1.79 -28.07
N TYR A 48 -12.58 1.13 -27.29
CA TYR A 48 -11.61 1.81 -26.42
C TYR A 48 -10.65 2.68 -27.24
N TRP A 49 -10.42 3.90 -26.77
CA TRP A 49 -9.50 4.86 -27.37
C TRP A 49 -8.76 5.61 -26.26
N GLN A 50 -7.60 6.15 -26.61
CA GLN A 50 -6.83 7.07 -25.77
C GLN A 50 -6.07 8.03 -26.68
N GLN A 51 -5.79 9.23 -26.20
CA GLN A 51 -5.07 10.21 -27.01
C GLN A 51 -3.57 9.90 -27.04
N GLN A 52 -2.86 10.61 -27.91
CA GLN A 52 -1.42 10.56 -27.99
C GLN A 52 -0.85 11.98 -28.00
N ALA A 53 0.23 12.20 -27.27
CA ALA A 53 0.95 13.47 -27.23
C ALA A 53 2.46 13.24 -27.38
N ASP A 54 3.01 13.56 -28.55
CA ASP A 54 4.44 13.42 -28.82
C ASP A 54 5.16 14.74 -28.55
N TYR A 55 6.38 14.66 -28.01
CA TYR A 55 7.17 15.81 -27.59
C TYR A 55 8.58 15.80 -28.19
N VAL A 56 8.99 16.96 -28.71
CA VAL A 56 10.39 17.31 -28.94
C VAL A 56 10.71 18.48 -28.03
N ILE A 57 11.60 18.29 -27.06
CA ILE A 57 11.90 19.29 -26.03
C ILE A 57 13.38 19.63 -26.03
N ASP A 58 13.68 20.91 -26.14
CA ASP A 58 15.01 21.47 -25.93
C ASP A 58 15.01 22.23 -24.60
N VAL A 59 15.87 21.81 -23.66
CA VAL A 59 15.95 22.40 -22.31
C VAL A 59 17.38 22.72 -21.93
N GLU A 60 17.56 23.85 -21.25
CA GLU A 60 18.83 24.29 -20.70
C GLU A 60 18.76 24.45 -19.18
N LEU A 61 19.77 23.92 -18.48
CA LEU A 61 20.03 24.18 -17.06
C LEU A 61 20.94 25.40 -16.89
N ASP A 62 20.39 26.48 -16.34
CA ASP A 62 21.15 27.62 -15.82
C ASP A 62 21.52 27.36 -14.35
N GLU A 63 22.65 26.68 -14.11
CA GLU A 63 23.15 26.36 -12.76
C GLU A 63 23.39 27.63 -11.93
N ALA A 64 23.81 28.73 -12.56
CA ALA A 64 24.15 29.96 -11.84
C ALA A 64 22.91 30.62 -11.23
N LYS A 65 21.76 30.49 -11.89
CA LYS A 65 20.47 31.03 -11.42
C LYS A 65 19.55 29.99 -10.80
N ASN A 66 19.94 28.72 -10.79
CA ASN A 66 19.07 27.59 -10.43
C ASN A 66 17.74 27.66 -11.19
N ARG A 67 17.81 27.72 -12.51
CA ARG A 67 16.64 27.89 -13.39
C ARG A 67 16.74 26.95 -14.58
N ILE A 68 15.60 26.54 -15.11
CA ILE A 68 15.52 25.92 -16.44
C ILE A 68 14.80 26.81 -17.44
N ILE A 69 15.21 26.67 -18.70
CA ILE A 69 14.66 27.38 -19.86
C ILE A 69 14.36 26.31 -20.90
N GLY A 70 13.10 26.24 -21.35
CA GLY A 70 12.64 25.19 -22.25
C GLY A 70 11.86 25.72 -23.43
N SER A 71 11.96 25.00 -24.54
CA SER A 71 11.06 25.10 -25.69
C SER A 71 10.65 23.68 -26.06
N GLU A 72 9.34 23.46 -26.19
CA GLU A 72 8.79 22.18 -26.58
C GLU A 72 7.93 22.33 -27.82
N THR A 73 7.99 21.33 -28.70
CA THR A 73 7.05 21.13 -29.81
C THR A 73 6.24 19.89 -29.50
N ILE A 74 4.92 20.06 -29.44
CA ILE A 74 3.96 19.00 -29.14
C ILE A 74 3.21 18.65 -30.43
N THR A 75 3.07 17.36 -30.72
CA THR A 75 2.09 16.85 -31.69
C THR A 75 1.02 16.09 -30.94
N TYR A 76 -0.19 16.62 -30.93
CA TYR A 76 -1.35 16.02 -30.28
C TYR A 76 -2.24 15.33 -31.31
N HIS A 77 -2.60 14.08 -31.06
CA HIS A 77 -3.46 13.28 -31.92
C HIS A 77 -4.82 13.08 -31.24
N ASN A 78 -5.89 13.42 -31.94
CA ASN A 78 -7.25 13.20 -31.47
C ASN A 78 -7.77 11.84 -31.97
N ASN A 79 -7.61 10.82 -31.15
CA ASN A 79 -8.11 9.47 -31.34
C ASN A 79 -9.53 9.26 -30.79
N SER A 80 -10.16 10.28 -30.20
CA SER A 80 -11.56 10.18 -29.75
C SER A 80 -12.54 10.31 -30.92
N LYS A 81 -13.82 10.02 -30.62
CA LYS A 81 -14.94 10.24 -31.56
C LYS A 81 -15.43 11.71 -31.56
N ASP A 82 -14.83 12.57 -30.73
CA ASP A 82 -15.27 13.95 -30.50
C ASP A 82 -14.49 14.95 -31.36
N THR A 83 -15.13 16.08 -31.66
CA THR A 83 -14.41 17.26 -32.18
C THR A 83 -13.96 18.13 -31.02
N LEU A 84 -12.67 18.36 -30.88
CA LEU A 84 -12.09 19.13 -29.77
C LEU A 84 -11.94 20.61 -30.17
N GLU A 85 -12.72 21.49 -29.53
CA GLU A 85 -12.64 22.95 -29.77
C GLU A 85 -11.48 23.62 -29.01
N TYR A 86 -10.90 22.93 -28.04
CA TYR A 86 -9.79 23.40 -27.22
C TYR A 86 -8.99 22.22 -26.70
N LEU A 87 -7.74 22.52 -26.33
CA LEU A 87 -6.82 21.57 -25.69
C LEU A 87 -6.42 22.09 -24.31
N TRP A 88 -6.11 21.19 -23.39
CA TRP A 88 -5.65 21.54 -22.04
C TRP A 88 -4.23 21.02 -21.79
N MET A 89 -3.44 21.83 -21.09
CA MET A 89 -2.12 21.48 -20.58
C MET A 89 -2.05 21.76 -19.07
N GLN A 90 -1.33 20.90 -18.36
CA GLN A 90 -0.99 21.03 -16.94
C GLN A 90 0.24 21.92 -16.78
N LEU A 91 0.15 22.89 -15.87
CA LEU A 91 1.19 23.81 -15.48
C LEU A 91 1.56 23.59 -14.01
N ASP A 92 1.99 22.37 -13.66
CA ASP A 92 2.22 21.94 -12.27
C ASP A 92 3.11 22.86 -11.41
N GLN A 93 4.15 23.47 -11.98
CA GLN A 93 5.01 24.40 -11.23
C GLN A 93 4.28 25.63 -10.72
N ASN A 94 3.08 25.94 -11.26
CA ASN A 94 2.21 26.99 -10.75
C ASN A 94 1.73 26.71 -9.31
N LEU A 95 1.86 25.48 -8.81
CA LEU A 95 1.70 25.14 -7.39
C LEU A 95 2.56 26.00 -6.46
N PHE A 96 3.70 26.50 -6.94
CA PHE A 96 4.64 27.30 -6.18
C PHE A 96 4.48 28.81 -6.35
N ASP A 97 3.48 29.28 -7.12
CA ASP A 97 3.13 30.69 -7.14
C ASP A 97 2.25 31.02 -5.92
N PRO A 98 2.69 31.90 -5.00
CA PRO A 98 1.97 32.20 -3.77
C PRO A 98 0.61 32.87 -4.01
N LYS A 99 0.34 33.38 -5.21
CA LYS A 99 -0.91 34.06 -5.58
C LYS A 99 -2.00 33.10 -6.06
N LEU A 100 -1.66 31.85 -6.35
CA LEU A 100 -2.60 30.89 -6.94
C LEU A 100 -3.32 30.05 -5.88
N MET A 101 -4.51 29.57 -6.26
CA MET A 101 -5.43 28.83 -5.39
C MET A 101 -4.77 27.61 -4.74
N ALA A 102 -3.90 26.91 -5.48
CA ALA A 102 -3.20 25.73 -4.98
C ALA A 102 -2.29 26.04 -3.78
N HIS A 103 -1.68 27.22 -3.76
CA HIS A 103 -0.89 27.68 -2.61
C HIS A 103 -1.81 28.23 -1.50
N GLN A 104 -2.82 29.03 -1.86
CA GLN A 104 -3.74 29.69 -0.91
C GLN A 104 -4.65 28.72 -0.14
N SER A 105 -4.99 27.57 -0.71
CA SER A 105 -5.85 26.55 -0.09
C SER A 105 -5.13 25.63 0.89
N ARG A 106 -3.79 25.72 1.01
CA ARG A 106 -3.02 24.89 1.93
C ARG A 106 -3.33 25.21 3.37
N THR A 107 -3.73 24.20 4.15
CA THR A 107 -3.94 24.32 5.58
C THR A 107 -2.63 24.12 6.33
N THR A 108 -2.50 24.77 7.51
CA THR A 108 -1.32 24.64 8.37
C THR A 108 -1.68 23.86 9.63
N SER A 109 -0.78 22.99 10.10
CA SER A 109 -0.96 22.19 11.31
C SER A 109 -0.73 22.98 12.62
N GLY A 110 -0.85 24.31 12.58
CA GLY A 110 -0.50 25.21 13.68
C GLY A 110 1.02 25.45 13.83
N LEU A 111 1.38 26.44 14.66
CA LEU A 111 2.78 26.85 14.88
C LEU A 111 3.47 26.13 16.05
N ARG A 112 2.73 25.33 16.81
CA ARG A 112 3.26 24.61 17.98
C ARG A 112 4.22 23.51 17.52
N ASP A 113 5.40 23.44 18.14
CA ASP A 113 6.43 22.41 17.90
C ASP A 113 7.00 22.34 16.45
N GLN A 114 6.94 23.45 15.71
CA GLN A 114 7.57 23.57 14.38
C GLN A 114 9.11 23.50 14.46
N SER A 115 9.73 22.69 13.62
CA SER A 115 11.20 22.67 13.47
C SER A 115 11.69 23.90 12.72
N PHE A 116 12.93 24.33 12.98
CA PHE A 116 13.59 25.43 12.23
C PHE A 116 13.52 25.25 10.72
N ARG A 117 13.66 24.00 10.23
CA ARG A 117 13.57 23.68 8.80
C ARG A 117 12.17 23.96 8.25
N GLN A 118 11.11 23.56 8.96
CA GLN A 118 9.74 23.79 8.52
C GLN A 118 9.41 25.28 8.52
N PHE A 119 9.85 26.02 9.54
CA PHE A 119 9.65 27.46 9.61
C PHE A 119 10.39 28.21 8.50
N GLU A 120 11.66 27.88 8.24
CA GLU A 120 12.42 28.44 7.11
C GLU A 120 11.74 28.12 5.76
N GLY A 121 11.26 26.89 5.58
CA GLY A 121 10.52 26.48 4.39
C GLY A 121 9.24 27.28 4.17
N LEU A 122 8.49 27.55 5.24
CA LEU A 122 7.27 28.38 5.20
C LEU A 122 7.58 29.82 4.76
N LEU A 123 8.62 30.44 5.31
CA LEU A 123 9.03 31.79 4.93
C LEU A 123 9.50 31.84 3.48
N LYS A 124 10.32 30.86 3.04
CA LYS A 124 10.78 30.77 1.65
C LYS A 124 9.61 30.59 0.68
N ALA A 125 8.62 29.78 1.02
CA ALA A 125 7.46 29.55 0.16
C ALA A 125 6.68 30.83 -0.17
N GLN A 126 6.60 31.79 0.75
CA GLN A 126 5.89 33.05 0.51
C GLN A 126 6.63 34.00 -0.44
N GLN A 127 7.95 33.88 -0.55
CA GLN A 127 8.81 34.79 -1.32
C GLN A 127 9.32 34.19 -2.62
N PHE A 128 9.14 32.88 -2.81
CA PHE A 128 9.65 32.18 -3.97
C PHE A 128 8.92 32.61 -5.25
N ASP A 129 9.67 33.03 -6.26
CA ASP A 129 9.14 33.28 -7.61
C ASP A 129 8.98 31.95 -8.35
N GLY A 130 7.95 31.21 -7.96
CA GLY A 130 7.53 29.96 -8.56
C GLY A 130 6.59 30.13 -9.75
N GLY A 131 6.15 29.01 -10.31
CA GLY A 131 5.27 28.98 -11.47
C GLY A 131 5.97 29.08 -12.82
N TYR A 132 5.35 28.48 -13.83
CA TYR A 132 5.77 28.62 -15.21
C TYR A 132 5.64 30.07 -15.68
N LYS A 133 6.68 30.59 -16.30
CA LYS A 133 6.61 31.82 -17.11
C LYS A 133 6.50 31.40 -18.57
N ILE A 134 5.26 31.32 -19.06
CA ILE A 134 4.98 31.03 -20.48
C ILE A 134 5.32 32.28 -21.30
N THR A 135 6.32 32.17 -22.18
CA THR A 135 6.80 33.29 -23.00
C THR A 135 6.25 33.27 -24.41
N ALA A 136 5.86 32.10 -24.92
CA ALA A 136 5.16 32.01 -26.21
C ALA A 136 4.37 30.70 -26.33
N VAL A 137 3.26 30.75 -27.06
CA VAL A 137 2.54 29.58 -27.57
C VAL A 137 2.29 29.82 -29.06
N LYS A 138 2.82 28.96 -29.93
CA LYS A 138 2.83 29.19 -31.39
C LYS A 138 2.34 27.96 -32.15
N ASP A 139 1.70 28.16 -33.29
CA ASP A 139 1.37 27.08 -34.21
C ASP A 139 2.62 26.58 -34.97
N ALA A 140 2.46 25.52 -35.78
CA ALA A 140 3.55 24.97 -36.59
C ALA A 140 4.15 25.97 -37.61
N ALA A 141 3.45 27.06 -37.94
CA ALA A 141 3.94 28.13 -38.81
C ALA A 141 4.58 29.29 -38.03
N GLY A 142 4.70 29.17 -36.70
CA GLY A 142 5.28 30.18 -35.81
C GLY A 142 4.33 31.31 -35.42
N LYS A 143 3.03 31.24 -35.76
CA LYS A 143 2.05 32.28 -35.42
C LYS A 143 1.54 32.09 -33.99
N PRO A 144 1.31 33.16 -33.21
CA PRO A 144 0.77 33.05 -31.86
C PRO A 144 -0.58 32.34 -31.81
N LEU A 145 -0.73 31.37 -30.91
CA LEU A 145 -2.00 30.71 -30.62
C LEU A 145 -2.71 31.38 -29.44
N LYS A 146 -4.03 31.48 -29.54
CA LYS A 146 -4.88 31.96 -28.45
C LYS A 146 -4.82 30.95 -27.31
N HIS A 147 -4.52 31.43 -26.11
CA HIS A 147 -4.48 30.60 -24.90
C HIS A 147 -4.89 31.39 -23.66
N VAL A 148 -5.31 30.68 -22.61
CA VAL A 148 -5.65 31.25 -21.30
C VAL A 148 -5.07 30.36 -20.22
N ILE A 149 -4.28 30.94 -19.32
CA ILE A 149 -3.82 30.25 -18.10
C ILE A 149 -4.92 30.35 -17.05
N VAL A 150 -5.34 29.21 -16.52
CA VAL A 150 -6.33 29.06 -15.46
C VAL A 150 -5.66 28.31 -14.30
N GLN A 151 -5.12 29.07 -13.35
CA GLN A 151 -4.45 28.52 -12.16
C GLN A 151 -3.30 27.57 -12.55
N THR A 152 -3.43 26.27 -12.29
CA THR A 152 -2.42 25.24 -12.64
C THR A 152 -2.65 24.59 -14.00
N MET A 153 -3.48 25.19 -14.85
CA MET A 153 -3.84 24.68 -16.17
C MET A 153 -3.70 25.77 -17.24
N MET A 154 -3.54 25.36 -18.50
CA MET A 154 -3.56 26.24 -19.66
C MET A 154 -4.48 25.68 -20.74
N ARG A 155 -5.45 26.49 -21.18
CA ARG A 155 -6.33 26.18 -22.31
C ARG A 155 -5.77 26.78 -23.58
N ILE A 156 -5.60 25.98 -24.61
CA ILE A 156 -5.18 26.40 -25.96
C ILE A 156 -6.37 26.29 -26.89
N ILE A 157 -6.60 27.32 -27.70
CA ILE A 157 -7.64 27.34 -28.73
C ILE A 157 -6.99 27.10 -30.11
N PRO A 158 -7.17 25.92 -30.72
CA PRO A 158 -6.65 25.65 -32.05
C PRO A 158 -7.31 26.58 -33.09
N PRO A 159 -6.64 26.93 -34.20
CA PRO A 159 -7.20 27.82 -35.23
C PRO A 159 -8.47 27.26 -35.89
N LYS A 160 -8.63 25.93 -35.89
CA LYS A 160 -9.83 25.21 -36.29
C LYS A 160 -10.06 24.08 -35.27
N PRO A 161 -11.33 23.73 -34.95
CA PRO A 161 -11.62 22.58 -34.11
C PRO A 161 -10.96 21.30 -34.63
N LEU A 162 -10.38 20.53 -33.72
CA LEU A 162 -9.65 19.30 -34.03
C LEU A 162 -10.62 18.14 -34.18
N LYS A 163 -10.88 17.72 -35.42
CA LYS A 163 -11.81 16.63 -35.74
C LYS A 163 -11.32 15.26 -35.23
N PRO A 164 -12.20 14.25 -35.11
CA PRO A 164 -11.80 12.85 -34.90
C PRO A 164 -10.75 12.41 -35.91
N GLY A 165 -9.70 11.73 -35.44
CA GLY A 165 -8.54 11.31 -36.25
C GLY A 165 -7.60 12.45 -36.68
N GLY A 166 -7.91 13.69 -36.31
CA GLY A 166 -7.09 14.86 -36.62
C GLY A 166 -5.86 14.97 -35.73
N LYS A 167 -4.85 15.73 -36.18
CA LYS A 167 -3.69 16.10 -35.38
C LYS A 167 -3.38 17.59 -35.45
N ILE A 168 -2.73 18.12 -34.42
CA ILE A 168 -2.21 19.49 -34.39
C ILE A 168 -0.80 19.51 -33.80
N THR A 169 0.05 20.33 -34.40
CA THR A 169 1.40 20.60 -33.90
C THR A 169 1.51 22.06 -33.50
N PHE A 170 2.04 22.30 -32.30
CA PHE A 170 2.26 23.64 -31.74
C PHE A 170 3.48 23.62 -30.81
N SER A 171 4.00 24.79 -30.48
CA SER A 171 5.14 24.93 -29.56
C SER A 171 4.83 25.80 -28.37
N VAL A 172 5.51 25.54 -27.25
CA VAL A 172 5.43 26.31 -26.01
C VAL A 172 6.83 26.66 -25.54
N ASP A 173 7.09 27.96 -25.35
CA ASP A 173 8.34 28.48 -24.79
C ASP A 173 8.08 28.85 -23.33
N TRP A 174 8.90 28.36 -22.41
CA TRP A 174 8.68 28.53 -20.97
C TRP A 174 9.97 28.56 -20.15
N ASN A 175 9.88 29.06 -18.92
CA ASN A 175 10.97 28.99 -17.94
C ASN A 175 10.44 29.12 -16.51
N PHE A 176 11.20 28.64 -15.53
CA PHE A 176 10.92 28.87 -14.10
C PHE A 176 12.16 28.60 -13.22
N ASN A 177 12.13 29.10 -11.99
CA ASN A 177 13.18 28.88 -10.99
C ASN A 177 13.01 27.51 -10.32
N ILE A 178 14.10 26.77 -10.18
CA ILE A 178 14.14 25.45 -9.55
C ILE A 178 14.14 25.64 -8.04
N ILE A 179 13.35 24.83 -7.34
CA ILE A 179 13.17 24.96 -5.90
C ILE A 179 14.26 24.24 -5.11
N ASP A 180 14.63 24.76 -3.95
CA ASP A 180 15.52 24.08 -3.00
C ASP A 180 14.72 23.01 -2.25
N ALA A 181 14.81 21.76 -2.73
CA ALA A 181 14.07 20.62 -2.19
C ALA A 181 14.51 20.22 -0.77
N THR A 182 15.63 20.77 -0.27
CA THR A 182 16.06 20.56 1.12
C THR A 182 15.33 21.48 2.11
N LYS A 183 14.67 22.51 1.59
CA LYS A 183 13.99 23.57 2.36
C LYS A 183 12.49 23.58 2.15
N MET A 184 12.05 23.31 0.93
CA MET A 184 10.63 23.30 0.56
C MET A 184 10.22 21.90 0.12
N ARG A 185 9.04 21.44 0.55
CA ARG A 185 8.47 20.19 0.04
C ARG A 185 8.09 20.39 -1.43
N ALA A 186 8.65 19.54 -2.28
CA ALA A 186 8.39 19.54 -3.72
C ALA A 186 8.63 18.14 -4.28
N ARG A 187 8.10 17.89 -5.49
CA ARG A 187 8.31 16.67 -6.26
C ARG A 187 9.41 16.81 -7.32
N MET A 188 10.21 17.85 -7.19
CA MET A 188 11.39 18.15 -8.00
C MET A 188 12.19 19.23 -7.26
N GLY A 189 13.44 19.46 -7.66
CA GLY A 189 14.25 20.55 -7.13
C GLY A 189 15.73 20.24 -7.12
N TYR A 190 16.48 21.05 -6.38
CA TYR A 190 17.91 20.85 -6.19
C TYR A 190 18.32 20.65 -4.73
N GLU A 191 19.47 20.02 -4.55
CA GLU A 191 20.23 19.96 -3.30
C GLU A 191 21.50 20.78 -3.44
N TYR A 192 21.82 21.61 -2.44
CA TYR A 192 23.09 22.32 -2.37
C TYR A 192 24.04 21.68 -1.35
N PHE A 193 25.19 21.20 -1.83
CA PHE A 193 26.24 20.58 -1.02
C PHE A 193 27.20 21.66 -0.52
N LYS A 194 27.00 22.08 0.74
CA LYS A 194 27.77 23.20 1.34
C LYS A 194 29.28 22.95 1.40
N GLU A 195 29.70 21.70 1.57
CA GLU A 195 31.12 21.35 1.77
C GLU A 195 31.97 21.56 0.50
N ASP A 196 31.38 21.34 -0.68
CA ASP A 196 32.08 21.45 -1.97
C ASP A 196 31.41 22.43 -2.96
N LYS A 197 30.35 23.13 -2.55
CA LYS A 197 29.66 24.19 -3.29
C LYS A 197 29.03 23.71 -4.62
N ASN A 198 28.59 22.46 -4.64
CA ASN A 198 27.95 21.83 -5.80
C ASN A 198 26.45 21.64 -5.64
N HIS A 199 25.79 21.37 -6.76
CA HIS A 199 24.37 21.09 -6.81
C HIS A 199 24.08 19.72 -7.41
N LEU A 200 22.96 19.14 -6.99
CA LEU A 200 22.33 17.99 -7.64
C LEU A 200 20.90 18.40 -7.96
N TYR A 201 20.55 18.36 -9.24
CA TYR A 201 19.21 18.69 -9.73
C TYR A 201 18.45 17.40 -10.03
N ALA A 202 17.20 17.33 -9.58
CA ALA A 202 16.25 16.28 -9.89
C ALA A 202 14.97 16.95 -10.41
N LEU A 203 14.73 16.82 -11.70
CA LEU A 203 13.76 17.61 -12.45
C LEU A 203 12.68 16.70 -13.02
N ALA A 204 11.46 16.94 -12.55
CA ALA A 204 10.24 16.28 -12.97
C ALA A 204 9.09 17.28 -12.92
N GLN A 205 7.96 16.96 -13.54
CA GLN A 205 6.84 17.89 -13.68
C GLN A 205 7.33 19.27 -14.20
N TRP A 206 8.35 19.25 -15.07
CA TRP A 206 9.24 20.39 -15.37
C TRP A 206 8.93 21.04 -16.72
N PHE A 207 7.97 20.53 -17.47
CA PHE A 207 7.48 21.12 -18.71
C PHE A 207 5.94 21.14 -18.70
N PRO A 208 5.29 22.05 -19.44
CA PRO A 208 3.86 22.00 -19.66
C PRO A 208 3.46 20.66 -20.30
N ARG A 209 2.51 19.93 -19.71
CA ARG A 209 2.15 18.58 -20.16
C ARG A 209 0.71 18.52 -20.64
N MET A 210 0.44 17.88 -21.77
CA MET A 210 -0.93 17.65 -22.25
C MET A 210 -1.78 16.94 -21.19
N CYS A 211 -2.95 17.51 -20.88
CA CYS A 211 -3.94 16.85 -20.03
C CYS A 211 -4.46 15.59 -20.71
N ALA A 212 -4.81 14.58 -19.91
CA ALA A 212 -5.55 13.45 -20.43
C ALA A 212 -6.97 13.87 -20.89
N TYR A 213 -7.41 13.39 -22.05
CA TYR A 213 -8.81 13.43 -22.50
C TYR A 213 -9.31 11.99 -22.61
N THR A 214 -10.34 11.65 -21.83
CA THR A 214 -10.73 10.27 -21.59
C THR A 214 -12.20 10.00 -21.91
N ASP A 215 -12.51 8.74 -22.14
CA ASP A 215 -13.86 8.20 -22.29
C ASP A 215 -14.71 8.30 -21.01
N VAL A 216 -14.08 8.50 -19.84
CA VAL A 216 -14.75 8.54 -18.54
C VAL A 216 -15.05 9.95 -18.07
N THR A 217 -14.10 10.88 -18.21
CA THR A 217 -14.18 12.22 -17.62
C THR A 217 -14.06 13.36 -18.63
N GLY A 218 -13.86 13.05 -19.93
CA GLY A 218 -13.41 14.05 -20.88
C GLY A 218 -12.04 14.59 -20.46
N TRP A 219 -11.87 15.91 -20.39
CA TRP A 219 -10.61 16.53 -19.96
C TRP A 219 -10.35 16.38 -18.46
N GLN A 220 -9.21 15.79 -18.10
CA GLN A 220 -8.68 15.85 -16.74
C GLN A 220 -8.05 17.23 -16.49
N ASN A 221 -8.86 18.19 -16.05
CA ASN A 221 -8.44 19.57 -15.78
C ASN A 221 -8.64 19.99 -14.32
N LYS A 222 -8.70 19.01 -13.39
CA LYS A 222 -8.74 19.26 -11.94
C LYS A 222 -7.49 20.06 -11.55
N GLN A 223 -7.61 21.06 -10.68
CA GLN A 223 -6.45 21.86 -10.30
C GLN A 223 -5.44 21.05 -9.47
N TYR A 224 -4.14 21.27 -9.70
CA TYR A 224 -3.08 20.61 -8.94
C TYR A 224 -2.91 21.25 -7.57
N LEU A 225 -3.25 20.52 -6.51
CA LEU A 225 -3.09 20.99 -5.12
C LEU A 225 -1.84 20.43 -4.44
N GLY A 226 -1.15 19.47 -5.09
CA GLY A 226 0.15 18.94 -4.66
C GLY A 226 0.11 17.58 -3.95
N THR A 227 -1.08 17.01 -3.69
CA THR A 227 -1.21 15.70 -3.01
C THR A 227 -1.30 14.54 -3.98
N GLY A 228 -2.23 14.55 -4.93
CA GLY A 228 -2.31 13.52 -5.99
C GLY A 228 -1.44 13.88 -7.20
N GLU A 229 -0.71 12.91 -7.75
CA GLU A 229 0.04 12.98 -9.02
C GLU A 229 -0.84 13.34 -10.23
N PHE A 230 -0.41 12.95 -11.41
CA PHE A 230 -0.96 13.37 -12.69
C PHE A 230 -1.53 12.17 -13.42
N ALA A 231 -2.44 12.42 -14.35
CA ALA A 231 -2.90 11.50 -15.38
C ALA A 231 -2.58 12.12 -16.73
N LEU A 232 -1.69 11.49 -17.51
CA LEU A 232 -1.13 12.06 -18.74
C LEU A 232 -1.26 11.09 -19.91
N GLU A 233 -1.29 11.63 -21.13
CA GLU A 233 -1.30 10.82 -22.35
C GLU A 233 0.05 10.17 -22.61
N PHE A 234 0.01 9.01 -23.26
CA PHE A 234 1.22 8.38 -23.77
C PHE A 234 1.70 9.09 -25.04
N GLY A 235 3.01 9.07 -25.27
CA GLY A 235 3.58 9.45 -26.55
C GLY A 235 5.09 9.29 -26.59
N ASP A 236 5.66 9.72 -27.70
CA ASP A 236 7.10 9.62 -27.95
C ASP A 236 7.81 10.92 -27.58
N TYR A 237 8.96 10.79 -26.93
CA TYR A 237 9.76 11.91 -26.44
C TYR A 237 11.14 11.90 -27.07
N THR A 238 11.54 13.03 -27.64
CA THR A 238 12.94 13.35 -27.94
C THR A 238 13.34 14.58 -27.13
N VAL A 239 14.20 14.39 -26.14
CA VAL A 239 14.59 15.46 -25.22
C VAL A 239 16.08 15.76 -25.34
N ARG A 240 16.41 17.03 -25.57
CA ARG A 240 17.78 17.54 -25.63
C ARG A 240 18.07 18.38 -24.40
N ILE A 241 18.86 17.81 -23.49
CA ILE A 241 19.19 18.40 -22.19
C ILE A 241 20.57 19.04 -22.27
N THR A 242 20.62 20.37 -22.27
CA THR A 242 21.87 21.14 -22.23
C THR A 242 22.23 21.45 -20.78
N ALA A 243 23.34 20.88 -20.31
CA ALA A 243 23.84 21.01 -18.94
C ALA A 243 25.34 21.41 -18.95
N PRO A 244 25.91 21.86 -17.81
CA PRO A 244 27.35 22.06 -17.68
C PRO A 244 28.16 20.83 -18.15
N ALA A 245 29.31 21.05 -18.81
CA ALA A 245 30.05 19.99 -19.51
C ALA A 245 30.67 18.92 -18.60
N ASP A 246 30.76 19.22 -17.30
CA ASP A 246 31.17 18.35 -16.19
C ASP A 246 29.98 17.59 -15.58
N HIS A 247 28.73 17.86 -15.94
CA HIS A 247 27.60 17.11 -15.41
C HIS A 247 27.44 15.76 -16.10
N ILE A 248 27.11 14.74 -15.29
CA ILE A 248 26.48 13.50 -15.77
C ILE A 248 24.97 13.69 -15.67
N VAL A 249 24.24 13.23 -16.69
CA VAL A 249 22.78 13.31 -16.75
C VAL A 249 22.20 11.90 -16.70
N ALA A 250 21.28 11.66 -15.77
CA ALA A 250 20.43 10.47 -15.72
C ALA A 250 19.03 10.88 -16.18
N SER A 251 18.36 10.12 -17.03
CA SER A 251 17.11 10.55 -17.66
C SER A 251 16.19 9.39 -17.97
N THR A 252 14.89 9.65 -18.00
CA THR A 252 13.94 8.83 -18.77
C THR A 252 14.45 8.66 -20.21
N GLY A 253 14.29 7.46 -20.77
CA GLY A 253 14.67 7.15 -22.14
C GLY A 253 16.11 6.65 -22.33
N GLU A 254 16.41 6.20 -23.54
CA GLU A 254 17.72 5.71 -23.95
C GLU A 254 18.60 6.85 -24.46
N LEU A 255 19.87 6.87 -24.03
CA LEU A 255 20.87 7.86 -24.46
C LEU A 255 21.24 7.65 -25.94
N GLN A 256 21.07 8.69 -26.76
CA GLN A 256 21.23 8.62 -28.21
C GLN A 256 22.60 9.10 -28.71
N ASN A 257 23.35 9.88 -27.91
CA ASN A 257 24.62 10.49 -28.34
C ASN A 257 25.80 10.25 -27.38
N PRO A 258 26.07 9.00 -26.95
CA PRO A 258 27.13 8.72 -25.97
C PRO A 258 28.52 9.18 -26.43
N GLU A 259 28.81 9.19 -27.74
CA GLU A 259 30.06 9.70 -28.34
C GLU A 259 30.37 11.15 -27.97
N ALA A 260 29.32 11.97 -27.84
CA ALA A 260 29.44 13.41 -27.61
C ALA A 260 29.56 13.78 -26.13
N VAL A 261 29.05 12.93 -25.24
CA VAL A 261 28.89 13.27 -23.82
C VAL A 261 29.71 12.41 -22.87
N LEU A 262 30.05 11.17 -23.26
CA LEU A 262 30.83 10.23 -22.46
C LEU A 262 32.27 10.10 -22.97
N THR A 263 33.20 9.85 -22.04
CA THR A 263 34.58 9.50 -22.40
C THR A 263 34.65 8.12 -23.05
N LYS A 264 35.73 7.82 -23.79
CA LYS A 264 35.96 6.49 -24.37
C LYS A 264 35.89 5.37 -23.31
N VAL A 265 36.53 5.59 -22.16
CA VAL A 265 36.57 4.62 -21.05
C VAL A 265 35.17 4.38 -20.45
N GLN A 266 34.37 5.44 -20.28
CA GLN A 266 32.99 5.32 -19.82
C GLN A 266 32.13 4.51 -20.82
N ARG A 267 32.28 4.74 -22.13
CA ARG A 267 31.57 3.97 -23.16
C ARG A 267 31.95 2.49 -23.16
N GLU A 268 33.23 2.16 -23.01
CA GLU A 268 33.71 0.77 -22.90
C GLU A 268 33.13 0.07 -21.66
N ARG A 269 33.09 0.76 -20.52
CA ARG A 269 32.45 0.24 -19.29
C ARG A 269 30.94 0.03 -19.47
N LEU A 270 30.26 0.94 -20.17
CA LEU A 270 28.82 0.83 -20.44
C LEU A 270 28.51 -0.36 -21.35
N ALA A 271 29.30 -0.57 -22.40
CA ALA A 271 29.20 -1.75 -23.25
C ALA A 271 29.46 -3.05 -22.47
N LYS A 272 30.43 -3.05 -21.54
CA LYS A 272 30.70 -4.19 -20.65
C LYS A 272 29.53 -4.46 -19.69
N ALA A 273 28.93 -3.42 -19.12
CA ALA A 273 27.81 -3.52 -18.20
C ALA A 273 26.61 -4.28 -18.80
N ARG A 274 26.37 -4.11 -20.11
CA ARG A 274 25.25 -4.75 -20.83
C ARG A 274 25.22 -6.28 -20.72
N ASN A 275 26.36 -6.92 -20.47
CA ASN A 275 26.47 -8.38 -20.31
C ASN A 275 26.96 -8.79 -18.92
N ALA A 276 27.10 -7.84 -18.00
CA ALA A 276 27.65 -8.10 -16.67
C ALA A 276 26.59 -8.67 -15.72
N LYS A 277 26.96 -9.70 -14.95
CA LYS A 277 26.11 -10.27 -13.89
C LYS A 277 26.13 -9.46 -12.59
N LYS A 278 27.02 -8.47 -12.50
CA LYS A 278 27.21 -7.59 -11.34
C LYS A 278 27.33 -6.15 -11.84
N PRO A 279 26.97 -5.15 -11.02
CA PRO A 279 27.13 -3.75 -11.40
C PRO A 279 28.56 -3.42 -11.81
N VAL A 280 28.70 -2.70 -12.91
CA VAL A 280 29.96 -2.15 -13.42
C VAL A 280 29.89 -0.63 -13.27
N PHE A 281 30.85 -0.05 -12.56
CA PHE A 281 31.00 1.40 -12.48
C PHE A 281 31.33 1.97 -13.86
N ILE A 282 30.49 2.88 -14.33
CA ILE A 282 30.69 3.69 -15.52
C ILE A 282 31.48 4.93 -15.14
N VAL A 283 31.02 5.63 -14.11
CA VAL A 283 31.72 6.74 -13.43
C VAL A 283 32.13 6.27 -12.05
N THR A 284 33.44 6.23 -11.78
CA THR A 284 33.98 5.74 -10.51
C THR A 284 33.92 6.80 -9.40
N LEU A 285 34.09 6.37 -8.15
CA LEU A 285 34.19 7.28 -7.01
C LEU A 285 35.33 8.30 -7.18
N ASP A 286 36.48 7.88 -7.70
CA ASP A 286 37.62 8.76 -7.89
C ASP A 286 37.39 9.76 -9.03
N GLU A 287 36.72 9.33 -10.10
CA GLU A 287 36.29 10.22 -11.19
C GLU A 287 35.28 11.27 -10.69
N ALA A 288 34.26 10.86 -9.92
CA ALA A 288 33.29 11.77 -9.33
C ALA A 288 33.94 12.78 -8.36
N LYS A 289 34.86 12.31 -7.50
CA LYS A 289 35.65 13.17 -6.59
C LYS A 289 36.57 14.13 -7.33
N ALA A 290 37.09 13.75 -8.49
CA ALA A 290 37.90 14.65 -9.32
C ALA A 290 37.02 15.71 -9.97
N ASN A 291 35.86 15.31 -10.49
CA ASN A 291 34.93 16.15 -11.23
C ASN A 291 34.25 17.22 -10.36
N GLU A 292 33.99 16.93 -9.08
CA GLU A 292 33.33 17.89 -8.17
C GLU A 292 34.25 19.03 -7.65
N LYS A 293 35.55 19.01 -7.98
CA LYS A 293 36.54 20.00 -7.49
C LYS A 293 36.47 21.34 -8.22
N GLU A 294 36.25 21.32 -9.53
CA GLU A 294 36.23 22.51 -10.38
C GLU A 294 35.03 22.49 -11.31
N LYS A 295 34.37 23.65 -11.48
CA LYS A 295 33.20 23.77 -12.35
C LYS A 295 33.63 24.03 -13.79
N ALA A 296 33.10 23.27 -14.74
CA ALA A 296 33.34 23.51 -16.16
C ALA A 296 32.69 24.83 -16.63
N LYS A 297 33.36 25.52 -17.56
CA LYS A 297 32.81 26.74 -18.20
C LYS A 297 31.91 26.45 -19.41
N GLY A 298 32.11 25.30 -20.06
CA GLY A 298 31.34 24.87 -21.22
C GLY A 298 30.07 24.09 -20.87
N LYS A 299 29.25 23.81 -21.88
CA LYS A 299 28.05 22.98 -21.77
C LYS A 299 28.13 21.79 -22.73
N LYS A 300 27.35 20.75 -22.45
CA LYS A 300 27.10 19.61 -23.33
C LYS A 300 25.60 19.37 -23.45
N THR A 301 25.18 18.88 -24.60
CA THR A 301 23.78 18.51 -24.86
C THR A 301 23.66 17.00 -24.90
N TRP A 302 22.88 16.45 -23.97
CA TRP A 302 22.52 15.04 -23.91
C TRP A 302 21.21 14.82 -24.64
N ILE A 303 21.13 13.82 -25.52
CA ILE A 303 19.93 13.52 -26.30
C ILE A 303 19.36 12.19 -25.83
N TYR A 304 18.12 12.20 -25.37
CA TYR A 304 17.40 11.02 -24.90
C TYR A 304 16.14 10.79 -25.73
N LYS A 305 15.83 9.52 -25.98
CA LYS A 305 14.59 9.09 -26.63
C LYS A 305 13.81 8.12 -25.74
N ALA A 306 12.52 8.36 -25.56
CA ALA A 306 11.62 7.45 -24.88
C ALA A 306 10.36 7.26 -25.72
N ASP A 307 10.02 6.01 -26.03
CA ASP A 307 8.85 5.69 -26.84
C ASP A 307 7.70 5.21 -25.95
N ASN A 308 6.49 5.68 -26.25
CA ASN A 308 5.26 5.31 -25.57
C ASN A 308 5.31 5.45 -24.03
N VAL A 309 5.80 6.59 -23.54
CA VAL A 309 5.82 6.94 -22.11
C VAL A 309 4.83 8.06 -21.80
N ARG A 310 4.41 8.19 -20.54
CA ARG A 310 3.43 9.20 -20.10
C ARG A 310 4.02 10.48 -19.52
N ASP A 311 5.32 10.47 -19.19
CA ASP A 311 6.03 11.64 -18.65
C ASP A 311 7.54 11.48 -18.86
N PHE A 312 8.30 12.54 -18.57
CA PHE A 312 9.74 12.58 -18.74
C PHE A 312 10.42 13.29 -17.58
N ALA A 313 11.39 12.64 -16.93
CA ALA A 313 12.18 13.22 -15.85
C ALA A 313 13.68 13.05 -16.07
N TRP A 314 14.48 13.90 -15.42
CA TRP A 314 15.94 13.82 -15.50
C TRP A 314 16.63 14.42 -14.27
N CYS A 315 17.85 13.95 -14.03
CA CYS A 315 18.73 14.44 -12.98
C CYS A 315 20.07 14.88 -13.58
N SER A 316 20.72 15.85 -12.96
CA SER A 316 22.01 16.36 -13.43
C SER A 316 22.90 16.79 -12.27
N SER A 317 24.13 16.30 -12.26
CA SER A 317 25.16 16.73 -11.31
C SER A 317 26.55 16.31 -11.77
N ARG A 318 27.55 17.12 -11.41
CA ARG A 318 28.96 16.72 -11.48
C ARG A 318 29.37 15.71 -10.41
N LYS A 319 28.56 15.55 -9.35
CA LYS A 319 28.88 14.65 -8.22
C LYS A 319 28.57 13.19 -8.50
N PHE A 320 27.88 12.86 -9.60
CA PHE A 320 27.38 11.51 -9.82
C PHE A 320 28.49 10.50 -10.08
N LEU A 321 28.50 9.47 -9.23
CA LEU A 321 28.89 8.13 -9.59
C LEU A 321 27.76 7.50 -10.41
N TRP A 322 28.11 6.52 -11.22
CA TRP A 322 27.15 5.78 -12.04
C TRP A 322 27.61 4.33 -12.16
N ASP A 323 26.75 3.37 -11.82
CA ASP A 323 26.93 1.96 -12.15
C ASP A 323 25.76 1.41 -12.98
N ALA A 324 26.02 0.30 -13.68
CA ALA A 324 25.03 -0.36 -14.51
C ALA A 324 25.26 -1.87 -14.61
N MET A 325 24.19 -2.62 -14.85
CA MET A 325 24.23 -4.02 -15.28
C MET A 325 23.08 -4.32 -16.25
N GLY A 326 23.32 -5.22 -17.20
CA GLY A 326 22.29 -5.71 -18.11
C GLY A 326 21.56 -6.92 -17.53
N MET A 327 20.23 -6.84 -17.48
CA MET A 327 19.35 -7.95 -17.13
C MET A 327 18.69 -8.48 -18.40
N LYS A 328 18.72 -9.80 -18.60
CA LYS A 328 18.02 -10.44 -19.73
C LYS A 328 16.59 -10.76 -19.33
N LEU A 329 15.63 -10.26 -20.09
CA LEU A 329 14.21 -10.55 -19.90
C LEU A 329 13.57 -10.78 -21.28
N ASN A 330 13.03 -11.97 -21.50
CA ASN A 330 12.34 -12.39 -22.73
C ASN A 330 13.03 -11.95 -24.03
N GLY A 331 14.34 -12.25 -24.12
CA GLY A 331 15.17 -11.97 -25.30
C GLY A 331 15.66 -10.52 -25.41
N LYS A 332 15.20 -9.61 -24.55
CA LYS A 332 15.69 -8.22 -24.46
C LYS A 332 16.71 -8.08 -23.34
N THR A 333 17.58 -7.07 -23.46
CA THR A 333 18.47 -6.65 -22.38
C THR A 333 17.99 -5.32 -21.85
N ILE A 334 17.61 -5.30 -20.58
CA ILE A 334 17.22 -4.11 -19.82
C ILE A 334 18.45 -3.64 -19.07
N MET A 335 18.83 -2.38 -19.24
CA MET A 335 19.93 -1.80 -18.49
C MET A 335 19.43 -1.28 -17.14
N CYS A 336 19.73 -1.99 -16.06
CA CYS A 336 19.49 -1.56 -14.69
C CYS A 336 20.66 -0.68 -14.24
N MET A 337 20.38 0.55 -13.78
CA MET A 337 21.41 1.53 -13.47
C MET A 337 21.12 2.27 -12.17
N SER A 338 22.17 2.78 -11.52
CA SER A 338 22.05 3.72 -10.41
C SER A 338 23.00 4.90 -10.53
N TYR A 339 22.55 6.08 -10.07
CA TYR A 339 23.35 7.31 -10.03
C TYR A 339 23.30 7.93 -8.64
N TRP A 340 24.45 8.25 -8.03
CA TRP A 340 24.47 8.82 -6.69
C TRP A 340 25.73 9.66 -6.45
N PRO A 341 25.69 10.65 -5.53
CA PRO A 341 26.90 11.37 -5.15
C PRO A 341 27.70 10.55 -4.12
N LYS A 342 28.97 10.90 -3.86
CA LYS A 342 29.85 10.16 -2.92
C LYS A 342 29.23 9.94 -1.53
N GLU A 343 28.32 10.81 -1.11
CA GLU A 343 27.59 10.73 0.15
C GLU A 343 26.63 9.51 0.23
N GLY A 344 26.40 8.80 -0.88
CA GLY A 344 25.68 7.53 -0.92
C GLY A 344 26.54 6.30 -0.61
N GLU A 345 27.87 6.43 -0.59
CA GLU A 345 28.79 5.30 -0.33
C GLU A 345 28.87 4.93 1.15
N PRO A 346 28.95 3.63 1.52
CA PRO A 346 28.97 2.45 0.66
C PRO A 346 27.58 1.81 0.44
N LEU A 347 26.51 2.51 0.83
CA LEU A 347 25.17 1.95 0.85
C LEU A 347 24.65 1.71 -0.58
N TRP A 348 24.83 2.68 -1.47
CA TRP A 348 24.29 2.66 -2.83
C TRP A 348 25.00 1.65 -3.73
N SER A 349 26.33 1.66 -3.76
CA SER A 349 27.15 0.71 -4.52
C SER A 349 26.91 -0.75 -4.14
N ARG A 350 26.37 -1.01 -2.94
CA ARG A 350 26.08 -2.37 -2.46
C ARG A 350 24.70 -2.87 -2.86
N TYR A 351 23.67 -2.02 -2.83
CA TYR A 351 22.28 -2.47 -2.91
C TYR A 351 21.49 -1.91 -4.09
N SER A 352 21.82 -0.72 -4.59
CA SER A 352 20.89 0.05 -5.44
C SER A 352 20.56 -0.66 -6.75
N THR A 353 21.57 -0.91 -7.59
CA THR A 353 21.38 -1.55 -8.90
C THR A 353 20.89 -3.00 -8.80
N HIS A 354 21.22 -3.70 -7.71
CA HIS A 354 20.64 -5.01 -7.42
C HIS A 354 19.14 -4.93 -7.09
N ALA A 355 18.70 -3.95 -6.31
CA ALA A 355 17.29 -3.73 -6.02
C ALA A 355 16.50 -3.35 -7.29
N VAL A 356 17.09 -2.54 -8.19
CA VAL A 356 16.50 -2.25 -9.50
C VAL A 356 16.30 -3.54 -10.30
N ALA A 357 17.35 -4.35 -10.49
CA ALA A 357 17.26 -5.59 -11.26
C ALA A 357 16.25 -6.59 -10.65
N HIS A 358 16.30 -6.78 -9.33
CA HIS A 358 15.37 -7.64 -8.59
C HIS A 358 13.91 -7.23 -8.81
N THR A 359 13.63 -5.92 -8.75
CA THR A 359 12.28 -5.40 -8.99
C THR A 359 11.81 -5.70 -10.39
N VAL A 360 12.67 -5.46 -11.40
CA VAL A 360 12.30 -5.68 -12.80
C VAL A 360 12.00 -7.17 -13.05
N GLU A 361 12.75 -8.07 -12.44
CA GLU A 361 12.52 -9.52 -12.52
C GLU A 361 11.19 -9.94 -11.86
N VAL A 362 10.97 -9.56 -10.60
CA VAL A 362 9.81 -10.01 -9.82
C VAL A 362 8.50 -9.41 -10.34
N PHE A 363 8.45 -8.11 -10.62
CA PHE A 363 7.25 -7.47 -11.15
C PHE A 363 6.82 -8.08 -12.49
N SER A 364 7.80 -8.33 -13.38
CA SER A 364 7.53 -8.97 -14.68
C SER A 364 6.88 -10.35 -14.53
N ARG A 365 7.27 -11.12 -13.51
CA ARG A 365 6.74 -12.47 -13.27
C ARG A 365 5.26 -12.47 -12.90
N TYR A 366 4.84 -11.55 -12.04
CA TYR A 366 3.45 -11.45 -11.56
C TYR A 366 2.54 -10.60 -12.47
N THR A 367 3.09 -9.87 -13.45
CA THR A 367 2.32 -8.95 -14.31
C THR A 367 2.57 -9.19 -15.82
N PHE A 368 3.22 -8.26 -16.50
CA PHE A 368 3.72 -8.37 -17.86
C PHE A 368 5.18 -7.94 -17.88
N ASP A 369 5.94 -8.34 -18.90
CA ASP A 369 7.37 -8.03 -18.96
C ASP A 369 7.63 -6.53 -19.03
N TYR A 370 8.67 -6.09 -18.32
CA TYR A 370 9.15 -4.71 -18.44
C TYR A 370 9.48 -4.36 -19.90
N PRO A 371 8.80 -3.36 -20.50
CA PRO A 371 8.91 -3.12 -21.93
C PRO A 371 10.07 -2.18 -22.31
N TYR A 372 10.55 -1.37 -21.37
CA TYR A 372 11.51 -0.28 -21.61
C TYR A 372 12.98 -0.76 -21.61
N PRO A 373 13.88 -0.04 -22.30
CA PRO A 373 15.29 -0.46 -22.43
C PRO A 373 16.14 -0.20 -21.19
N VAL A 374 15.72 0.71 -20.30
CA VAL A 374 16.49 1.12 -19.11
C VAL A 374 15.58 1.23 -17.89
N ALA A 375 16.12 0.95 -16.70
CA ALA A 375 15.48 1.18 -15.41
C ALA A 375 16.52 1.79 -14.45
N ILE A 376 16.22 2.96 -13.87
CA ILE A 376 17.22 3.82 -13.23
C ILE A 376 16.76 4.27 -11.84
N SER A 377 17.65 4.14 -10.86
CA SER A 377 17.52 4.71 -9.51
C SER A 377 18.52 5.84 -9.29
N VAL A 378 18.10 6.97 -8.71
CA VAL A 378 18.98 8.13 -8.49
C VAL A 378 18.91 8.62 -7.05
N ASN A 379 20.06 8.84 -6.42
CA ASN A 379 20.10 9.48 -5.12
C ASN A 379 19.85 10.99 -5.27
N ALA A 380 18.72 11.48 -4.76
CA ALA A 380 18.29 12.86 -4.93
C ALA A 380 17.74 13.46 -3.61
N PRO A 381 17.55 14.80 -3.51
CA PRO A 381 16.97 15.42 -2.31
C PRO A 381 15.50 15.02 -2.07
N ILE A 382 14.79 14.65 -3.14
CA ILE A 382 13.44 14.09 -3.11
C ILE A 382 13.58 12.59 -2.89
N GLY A 383 12.83 12.04 -1.92
CA GLY A 383 12.88 10.63 -1.59
C GLY A 383 11.53 9.96 -1.83
N GLY A 384 11.54 8.91 -2.64
CA GLY A 384 10.36 8.18 -3.06
C GLY A 384 9.56 9.01 -4.05
N MET A 385 9.95 8.92 -5.32
CA MET A 385 9.29 9.60 -6.42
C MET A 385 9.63 8.89 -7.73
N GLU A 386 8.60 8.64 -8.52
CA GLU A 386 8.56 7.76 -9.66
C GLU A 386 8.33 8.51 -10.98
N TYR A 387 9.07 8.13 -12.02
CA TYR A 387 8.84 8.58 -13.39
C TYR A 387 9.17 7.43 -14.33
N PRO A 388 8.72 7.46 -15.61
CA PRO A 388 9.04 6.39 -16.54
C PRO A 388 10.55 6.17 -16.63
N MET A 389 10.99 4.93 -16.39
CA MET A 389 12.39 4.48 -16.37
C MET A 389 13.31 5.12 -15.31
N LEU A 390 12.87 6.14 -14.56
CA LEU A 390 13.71 6.93 -13.67
C LEU A 390 13.01 7.20 -12.35
N CYS A 391 13.66 6.88 -11.24
CA CYS A 391 13.12 7.14 -9.92
C CYS A 391 14.15 7.70 -8.94
N TRP A 392 13.69 8.30 -7.84
CA TRP A 392 14.54 9.01 -6.90
C TRP A 392 14.42 8.52 -5.46
N GLN A 393 15.57 8.42 -4.79
CA GLN A 393 15.65 7.91 -3.42
C GLN A 393 16.59 8.77 -2.59
N ARG A 394 16.21 9.01 -1.33
CA ARG A 394 16.97 9.85 -0.41
C ARG A 394 17.96 9.12 0.51
N PRO A 395 17.73 7.87 0.97
CA PRO A 395 18.56 7.28 2.03
C PRO A 395 20.06 7.34 1.75
N ARG A 396 20.82 7.85 2.72
CA ARG A 396 22.29 7.90 2.72
C ARG A 396 22.83 7.29 4.02
N PRO A 397 24.04 6.71 3.99
CA PRO A 397 24.74 6.31 5.21
C PRO A 397 25.15 7.53 6.05
N GLU A 398 25.62 7.26 7.26
CA GLU A 398 26.30 8.23 8.11
C GLU A 398 27.65 8.65 7.49
N LYS A 399 28.21 9.78 7.94
CA LYS A 399 29.48 10.32 7.39
C LYS A 399 30.68 9.36 7.52
N ASP A 400 30.64 8.43 8.48
CA ASP A 400 31.68 7.40 8.67
C ASP A 400 31.46 6.16 7.78
N GLY A 401 30.46 6.18 6.90
CA GLY A 401 30.09 5.07 6.02
C GLY A 401 29.23 3.99 6.71
N THR A 402 28.92 4.12 8.00
CA THR A 402 28.00 3.21 8.69
C THR A 402 26.55 3.56 8.41
N TYR A 403 25.63 2.62 8.66
CA TYR A 403 24.20 2.84 8.45
C TYR A 403 23.39 1.91 9.35
N SER A 404 22.20 2.37 9.74
CA SER A 404 21.28 1.60 10.60
C SER A 404 20.53 0.52 9.81
N LYS A 405 19.88 -0.41 10.53
CA LYS A 405 18.90 -1.36 9.94
C LYS A 405 17.83 -0.61 9.14
N GLY A 406 17.25 0.44 9.72
CA GLY A 406 16.22 1.25 9.07
C GLY A 406 16.72 1.92 7.79
N THR A 407 17.97 2.37 7.75
CA THR A 407 18.58 2.96 6.55
C THR A 407 18.79 1.93 5.44
N LYS A 408 19.27 0.70 5.76
CA LYS A 408 19.44 -0.40 4.79
C LYS A 408 18.11 -0.74 4.13
N TYR A 409 17.13 -1.19 4.92
CA TYR A 409 15.84 -1.63 4.37
C TYR A 409 15.03 -0.46 3.83
N GLY A 410 15.22 0.75 4.36
CA GLY A 410 14.62 1.95 3.81
C GLY A 410 15.05 2.23 2.38
N LEU A 411 16.35 2.05 2.05
CA LEU A 411 16.84 2.18 0.67
C LEU A 411 16.28 1.10 -0.24
N ILE A 412 16.39 -0.17 0.16
CA ILE A 412 15.96 -1.30 -0.68
C ILE A 412 14.45 -1.21 -0.95
N SER A 413 13.66 -1.00 0.10
CA SER A 413 12.20 -0.88 0.05
C SER A 413 11.74 0.24 -0.89
N VAL A 414 12.35 1.43 -0.78
CA VAL A 414 11.96 2.55 -1.63
C VAL A 414 12.39 2.34 -3.08
N ILE A 415 13.58 1.77 -3.36
CA ILE A 415 13.96 1.44 -4.74
C ILE A 415 12.97 0.45 -5.35
N ILE A 416 12.57 -0.59 -4.61
CA ILE A 416 11.59 -1.57 -5.08
C ILE A 416 10.26 -0.89 -5.43
N HIS A 417 9.78 0.01 -4.57
CA HIS A 417 8.54 0.77 -4.79
C HIS A 417 8.64 1.67 -6.04
N GLU A 418 9.65 2.55 -6.08
CA GLU A 418 9.73 3.53 -7.16
C GLU A 418 10.06 2.91 -8.53
N VAL A 419 10.81 1.80 -8.56
CA VAL A 419 11.01 1.04 -9.80
C VAL A 419 9.73 0.29 -10.16
N GLY A 420 9.00 -0.23 -9.18
CA GLY A 420 7.71 -0.90 -9.34
C GLY A 420 6.67 0.00 -10.02
N HIS A 421 6.71 1.30 -9.71
CA HIS A 421 5.82 2.27 -10.34
C HIS A 421 5.93 2.36 -11.87
N ASN A 422 6.99 1.81 -12.48
CA ASN A 422 7.03 1.65 -13.92
C ASN A 422 5.84 0.83 -14.46
N TRP A 423 5.35 -0.16 -13.72
CA TRP A 423 4.13 -0.89 -14.05
C TRP A 423 2.90 -0.07 -13.68
N PHE A 424 2.81 0.33 -12.41
CA PHE A 424 1.66 1.02 -11.84
C PHE A 424 2.11 2.36 -11.24
N PRO A 425 1.93 3.51 -11.88
CA PRO A 425 0.98 3.74 -12.96
C PRO A 425 1.66 4.00 -14.32
N MET A 426 2.97 3.83 -14.48
CA MET A 426 3.63 4.36 -15.68
C MET A 426 3.26 3.63 -16.98
N ILE A 427 2.90 2.35 -16.91
CA ILE A 427 2.41 1.58 -18.07
C ILE A 427 0.91 1.29 -17.93
N VAL A 428 0.44 0.94 -16.74
CA VAL A 428 -0.99 0.82 -16.41
C VAL A 428 -1.44 2.17 -15.86
N ASN A 429 -1.90 3.04 -16.75
CA ASN A 429 -2.00 4.49 -16.56
C ASN A 429 -3.25 4.92 -15.79
N SER A 430 -3.33 4.60 -14.50
CA SER A 430 -4.39 5.07 -13.59
C SER A 430 -4.33 6.60 -13.36
N ASP A 431 -5.45 7.16 -12.85
CA ASP A 431 -5.56 8.57 -12.47
C ASP A 431 -5.50 8.72 -10.94
N GLU A 432 -4.29 8.92 -10.42
CA GLU A 432 -4.02 9.08 -8.98
C GLU A 432 -4.86 10.20 -8.33
N ARG A 433 -5.17 11.25 -9.09
CA ARG A 433 -5.92 12.42 -8.56
C ARG A 433 -7.31 12.05 -8.11
N GLN A 434 -7.85 11.00 -8.72
CA GLN A 434 -9.14 10.42 -8.38
C GLN A 434 -8.95 9.22 -7.45
N TRP A 435 -7.99 8.35 -7.74
CA TRP A 435 -7.87 7.03 -7.10
C TRP A 435 -6.43 6.69 -6.72
N MET A 436 -5.86 7.41 -5.77
CA MET A 436 -4.44 7.28 -5.38
C MET A 436 -4.02 5.86 -5.01
N TRP A 437 -4.92 5.06 -4.45
CA TRP A 437 -4.63 3.67 -4.10
C TRP A 437 -4.34 2.78 -5.32
N MET A 438 -4.81 3.13 -6.53
CA MET A 438 -4.51 2.35 -7.74
C MET A 438 -3.03 2.46 -8.11
N ASP A 439 -2.41 3.57 -7.78
CA ASP A 439 -0.99 3.83 -8.04
C ASP A 439 -0.22 3.27 -6.84
N GLU A 440 -0.53 3.75 -5.64
CA GLU A 440 0.25 3.49 -4.43
C GLU A 440 -0.03 2.14 -3.76
N GLY A 441 -1.29 1.72 -3.77
CA GLY A 441 -1.75 0.52 -3.07
C GLY A 441 -1.48 -0.76 -3.86
N ILE A 442 -1.68 -0.71 -5.19
CA ILE A 442 -1.33 -1.81 -6.09
C ILE A 442 0.18 -1.97 -6.15
N ASP A 443 0.94 -0.87 -6.28
CA ASP A 443 2.39 -0.94 -6.26
C ASP A 443 2.90 -1.44 -4.90
N SER A 444 2.38 -0.93 -3.78
CA SER A 444 2.77 -1.42 -2.44
C SER A 444 2.48 -2.92 -2.23
N PHE A 445 1.44 -3.47 -2.86
CA PHE A 445 1.19 -4.92 -2.87
C PHE A 445 2.29 -5.68 -3.63
N MET A 446 2.67 -5.20 -4.81
CA MET A 446 3.76 -5.79 -5.59
C MET A 446 5.14 -5.61 -4.93
N GLN A 447 5.35 -4.45 -4.30
CA GLN A 447 6.50 -4.15 -3.45
C GLN A 447 6.59 -5.19 -2.33
N PHE A 448 5.49 -5.49 -1.64
CA PHE A 448 5.49 -6.50 -0.57
C PHE A 448 5.97 -7.86 -1.08
N LEU A 449 5.43 -8.37 -2.19
CA LEU A 449 5.87 -9.65 -2.77
C LEU A 449 7.37 -9.62 -3.11
N THR A 450 7.82 -8.54 -3.73
CA THR A 450 9.22 -8.35 -4.14
C THR A 450 10.18 -8.26 -2.96
N GLU A 451 9.77 -7.58 -1.89
CA GLU A 451 10.52 -7.48 -0.63
C GLU A 451 10.64 -8.85 0.05
N GLN A 452 9.57 -9.64 0.10
CA GLN A 452 9.60 -10.98 0.71
C GLN A 452 10.49 -11.97 -0.05
N GLU A 453 10.76 -11.73 -1.35
CA GLU A 453 11.70 -12.51 -2.14
C GLU A 453 13.15 -12.01 -2.08
N TRP A 454 13.42 -10.89 -1.38
CA TRP A 454 14.78 -10.35 -1.26
C TRP A 454 15.64 -11.12 -0.24
N GLU A 455 15.09 -11.41 0.93
CA GLU A 455 15.69 -12.25 1.97
C GLU A 455 14.60 -12.78 2.92
N GLU A 456 14.89 -13.88 3.63
CA GLU A 456 14.02 -14.41 4.68
C GLU A 456 13.77 -13.36 5.77
N ASP A 457 12.54 -13.31 6.30
CA ASP A 457 12.11 -12.36 7.32
C ASP A 457 12.29 -10.87 6.95
N TYR A 458 12.18 -10.53 5.66
CA TYR A 458 12.25 -9.14 5.22
C TYR A 458 11.20 -8.28 5.96
N PRO A 459 11.59 -7.14 6.57
CA PRO A 459 10.73 -6.39 7.48
C PRO A 459 9.74 -5.46 6.74
N SER A 460 8.88 -6.00 5.88
CA SER A 460 7.86 -5.26 5.12
C SER A 460 6.80 -4.60 6.01
N ARG A 461 6.09 -3.59 5.48
CA ARG A 461 5.18 -2.72 6.27
C ARG A 461 4.03 -3.45 6.95
N ILE A 462 3.49 -4.50 6.33
CA ILE A 462 2.35 -5.27 6.84
C ILE A 462 2.77 -6.49 7.70
N MET A 463 4.07 -6.64 7.99
CA MET A 463 4.53 -7.72 8.87
C MET A 463 4.09 -7.46 10.33
N PRO A 464 3.89 -8.50 11.16
CA PRO A 464 3.35 -8.36 12.53
C PRO A 464 4.08 -7.32 13.40
N GLN A 465 5.40 -7.21 13.26
CA GLN A 465 6.26 -6.27 13.97
C GLN A 465 6.10 -4.80 13.53
N ARG A 466 5.40 -4.51 12.43
CA ARG A 466 5.17 -3.17 11.87
C ARG A 466 3.70 -2.79 11.69
N ILE A 467 2.79 -3.76 11.74
CA ILE A 467 1.36 -3.55 11.43
C ILE A 467 0.56 -2.84 12.54
N GLY A 468 1.08 -2.74 13.77
CA GLY A 468 0.33 -2.18 14.91
C GLY A 468 -0.21 -0.76 14.69
N GLY A 469 0.54 0.10 13.95
CA GLY A 469 0.04 1.43 13.59
C GLY A 469 -1.16 1.39 12.64
N LEU A 470 -1.17 0.44 11.70
CA LEU A 470 -2.29 0.22 10.79
C LEU A 470 -3.51 -0.33 11.55
N MET A 471 -3.32 -1.25 12.49
CA MET A 471 -4.42 -1.77 13.32
C MET A 471 -5.09 -0.66 14.14
N ASN A 472 -4.30 0.24 14.71
CA ASN A 472 -4.83 1.42 15.40
C ASN A 472 -5.57 2.36 14.44
N TYR A 473 -5.05 2.57 13.22
CA TYR A 473 -5.74 3.37 12.20
C TYR A 473 -7.09 2.75 11.81
N LEU A 474 -7.19 1.43 11.64
CA LEU A 474 -8.44 0.75 11.30
C LEU A 474 -9.52 0.93 12.38
N LYS A 475 -9.15 1.06 13.66
CA LYS A 475 -10.07 1.35 14.77
C LYS A 475 -10.56 2.80 14.83
N GLN A 476 -9.89 3.75 14.16
CA GLN A 476 -10.25 5.16 14.26
C GLN A 476 -11.60 5.44 13.59
N GLU A 477 -12.39 6.33 14.21
CA GLU A 477 -13.68 6.77 13.67
C GLU A 477 -13.51 7.73 12.50
N ASN A 478 -12.49 8.60 12.52
CA ASN A 478 -12.26 9.65 11.53
C ASN A 478 -11.40 9.21 10.32
N LYS A 479 -11.51 7.95 9.91
CA LYS A 479 -10.82 7.42 8.72
C LYS A 479 -11.71 7.54 7.48
N MET A 480 -11.08 7.50 6.30
CA MET A 480 -11.76 7.62 5.01
C MET A 480 -11.79 6.25 4.30
N PRO A 481 -12.80 5.94 3.46
CA PRO A 481 -12.76 4.80 2.54
C PRO A 481 -11.56 4.88 1.60
N ILE A 482 -11.10 3.73 1.07
CA ILE A 482 -10.00 3.71 0.07
C ILE A 482 -10.40 4.48 -1.20
N MET A 483 -11.68 4.45 -1.54
CA MET A 483 -12.28 5.18 -2.67
C MET A 483 -12.45 6.69 -2.38
N THR A 484 -11.43 7.32 -1.78
CA THR A 484 -11.38 8.76 -1.50
C THR A 484 -10.30 9.41 -2.37
N GLY A 485 -10.62 10.54 -2.99
CA GLY A 485 -9.66 11.28 -3.82
C GLY A 485 -8.45 11.79 -3.04
N ALA A 486 -7.29 11.84 -3.71
CA ALA A 486 -5.99 12.12 -3.10
C ALA A 486 -5.97 13.36 -2.20
N ASP A 487 -6.55 14.48 -2.66
CA ASP A 487 -6.53 15.76 -1.92
C ASP A 487 -7.42 15.77 -0.67
N SER A 488 -8.27 14.75 -0.48
CA SER A 488 -9.18 14.62 0.67
C SER A 488 -8.69 13.61 1.70
N LEU A 489 -7.53 12.98 1.49
CA LEU A 489 -6.98 11.98 2.40
C LEU A 489 -6.44 12.61 3.69
N LEU A 490 -6.92 12.12 4.83
CA LEU A 490 -6.44 12.51 6.16
C LEU A 490 -5.15 11.77 6.56
N SER A 491 -4.97 10.55 6.05
CA SER A 491 -3.74 9.78 6.22
C SER A 491 -3.41 9.02 4.95
N THR A 492 -2.61 9.66 4.10
CA THR A 492 -2.19 9.11 2.81
C THR A 492 -1.48 7.76 2.96
N GLY A 493 -0.52 7.63 3.88
CA GLY A 493 0.26 6.40 4.05
C GLY A 493 -0.56 5.19 4.53
N TYR A 494 -1.64 5.41 5.29
CA TYR A 494 -2.53 4.30 5.67
C TYR A 494 -3.58 4.02 4.60
N ASN A 495 -4.28 5.05 4.10
CA ASN A 495 -5.40 4.88 3.19
C ASN A 495 -4.99 4.44 1.78
N ALA A 496 -3.94 5.04 1.20
CA ALA A 496 -3.55 4.79 -0.18
C ALA A 496 -2.53 3.66 -0.34
N TYR A 497 -1.74 3.35 0.70
CA TYR A 497 -0.66 2.35 0.61
C TYR A 497 -1.00 1.09 1.41
N THR A 498 -0.96 1.19 2.75
CA THR A 498 -0.89 0.00 3.61
C THR A 498 -2.24 -0.70 3.81
N LYS A 499 -3.37 0.02 3.87
CA LYS A 499 -4.71 -0.62 3.91
C LYS A 499 -5.02 -1.39 2.61
N PRO A 500 -4.84 -0.82 1.39
CA PRO A 500 -5.00 -1.57 0.15
C PRO A 500 -4.02 -2.76 0.05
N THR A 501 -2.76 -2.58 0.44
CA THR A 501 -1.77 -3.67 0.46
C THR A 501 -2.21 -4.83 1.34
N LEU A 502 -2.70 -4.53 2.55
CA LEU A 502 -3.23 -5.53 3.47
C LEU A 502 -4.47 -6.21 2.87
N ALA A 503 -5.42 -5.44 2.33
CA ALA A 503 -6.60 -5.97 1.68
C ALA A 503 -6.23 -6.95 0.55
N LEU A 504 -5.36 -6.54 -0.38
CA LEU A 504 -4.94 -7.40 -1.50
C LEU A 504 -4.19 -8.65 -1.04
N ASN A 505 -3.38 -8.56 0.03
CA ASN A 505 -2.75 -9.74 0.62
C ASN A 505 -3.76 -10.69 1.26
N ILE A 506 -4.77 -10.17 1.97
CA ILE A 506 -5.84 -11.01 2.52
C ILE A 506 -6.67 -11.65 1.41
N LEU A 507 -6.98 -10.89 0.36
CA LEU A 507 -7.67 -11.41 -0.83
C LEU A 507 -6.88 -12.55 -1.46
N ARG A 508 -5.55 -12.40 -1.56
CA ARG A 508 -4.64 -13.41 -2.10
C ARG A 508 -4.48 -14.64 -1.22
N GLU A 509 -4.24 -14.48 0.07
CA GLU A 509 -3.85 -15.59 0.96
C GLU A 509 -5.06 -16.30 1.58
N SER A 510 -6.13 -15.56 1.93
CA SER A 510 -7.25 -16.08 2.73
C SER A 510 -8.57 -16.22 1.97
N VAL A 511 -8.75 -15.54 0.83
CA VAL A 511 -10.02 -15.54 0.09
C VAL A 511 -9.92 -16.31 -1.22
N LEU A 512 -9.04 -15.90 -2.15
CA LEU A 512 -8.90 -16.50 -3.47
C LEU A 512 -7.88 -17.64 -3.50
N GLY A 513 -6.85 -17.57 -2.67
CA GLY A 513 -5.63 -18.35 -2.83
C GLY A 513 -4.71 -17.78 -3.91
N ARG A 514 -3.41 -18.09 -3.79
CA ARG A 514 -2.36 -17.50 -4.64
C ARG A 514 -2.57 -17.74 -6.13
N GLU A 515 -2.93 -18.96 -6.52
CA GLU A 515 -3.07 -19.32 -7.94
C GLU A 515 -4.14 -18.46 -8.64
N GLN A 516 -5.33 -18.35 -8.04
CA GLN A 516 -6.44 -17.62 -8.65
C GLN A 516 -6.24 -16.11 -8.58
N PHE A 517 -5.72 -15.61 -7.46
CA PHE A 517 -5.36 -14.21 -7.34
C PHE A 517 -4.28 -13.82 -8.35
N ASP A 518 -3.17 -14.54 -8.39
CA ASP A 518 -2.03 -14.20 -9.24
C ASP A 518 -2.41 -14.28 -10.72
N TYR A 519 -3.24 -15.27 -11.11
CA TYR A 519 -3.80 -15.33 -12.46
C TYR A 519 -4.65 -14.09 -12.77
N ALA A 520 -5.63 -13.75 -11.93
CA ALA A 520 -6.54 -12.63 -12.16
C ALA A 520 -5.82 -11.28 -12.17
N PHE A 521 -4.92 -11.05 -11.22
CA PHE A 521 -4.08 -9.85 -11.14
C PHE A 521 -3.21 -9.69 -12.39
N LYS A 522 -2.61 -10.79 -12.86
CA LYS A 522 -1.83 -10.82 -14.10
C LYS A 522 -2.68 -10.51 -15.33
N GLN A 523 -3.94 -10.97 -15.37
CA GLN A 523 -4.87 -10.62 -16.45
C GLN A 523 -5.22 -9.14 -16.42
N TYR A 524 -5.46 -8.54 -15.25
CA TYR A 524 -5.68 -7.09 -15.11
C TYR A 524 -4.50 -6.30 -15.69
N ALA A 525 -3.28 -6.60 -15.24
CA ALA A 525 -2.08 -5.92 -15.70
C ALA A 525 -1.92 -6.02 -17.22
N ARG A 526 -2.17 -7.20 -17.81
CA ARG A 526 -2.09 -7.42 -19.27
C ARG A 526 -3.17 -6.69 -20.06
N ARG A 527 -4.42 -6.70 -19.58
CA ARG A 527 -5.54 -6.01 -20.24
C ARG A 527 -5.25 -4.50 -20.35
N TRP A 528 -4.72 -3.94 -19.27
CA TRP A 528 -4.54 -2.49 -19.11
C TRP A 528 -3.12 -1.98 -19.33
N ALA A 529 -2.18 -2.83 -19.74
CA ALA A 529 -0.87 -2.38 -20.19
C ALA A 529 -1.01 -1.36 -21.34
N PHE A 530 -0.35 -0.22 -21.18
CA PHE A 530 -0.39 0.97 -22.03
C PHE A 530 -1.79 1.56 -22.23
N LYS A 531 -2.66 1.42 -21.22
CA LYS A 531 -4.04 1.94 -21.19
C LYS A 531 -4.38 2.52 -19.81
N ARG A 532 -5.57 3.12 -19.69
CA ARG A 532 -6.06 3.82 -18.49
C ARG A 532 -7.24 3.10 -17.82
N PRO A 533 -6.99 2.22 -16.83
CA PRO A 533 -8.05 1.61 -16.04
C PRO A 533 -8.64 2.58 -15.02
N THR A 534 -9.88 2.29 -14.62
CA THR A 534 -10.54 2.82 -13.42
C THR A 534 -10.65 1.71 -12.37
N PRO A 535 -11.02 2.02 -11.11
CA PRO A 535 -11.23 1.00 -10.07
C PRO A 535 -12.18 -0.13 -10.49
N ALA A 536 -13.26 0.20 -11.19
CA ALA A 536 -14.24 -0.79 -11.64
C ALA A 536 -13.64 -1.78 -12.65
N ASP A 537 -12.67 -1.36 -13.46
CA ASP A 537 -11.99 -2.26 -14.41
C ASP A 537 -11.09 -3.27 -13.68
N PHE A 538 -10.46 -2.84 -12.58
CA PHE A 538 -9.70 -3.73 -11.69
C PHE A 538 -10.63 -4.72 -11.00
N PHE A 539 -11.67 -4.24 -10.30
CA PHE A 539 -12.59 -5.11 -9.55
C PHE A 539 -13.25 -6.16 -10.45
N ARG A 540 -13.79 -5.75 -11.60
CA ARG A 540 -14.38 -6.67 -12.58
C ARG A 540 -13.39 -7.67 -13.14
N THR A 541 -12.15 -7.25 -13.41
CA THR A 541 -11.13 -8.20 -13.88
C THR A 541 -10.79 -9.23 -12.81
N MET A 542 -10.67 -8.81 -11.55
CA MET A 542 -10.40 -9.72 -10.45
C MET A 542 -11.53 -10.73 -10.29
N GLU A 543 -12.79 -10.34 -10.41
CA GLU A 543 -13.96 -11.24 -10.34
C GLU A 543 -14.06 -12.16 -11.57
N ASP A 544 -14.02 -11.60 -12.77
CA ASP A 544 -14.13 -12.32 -14.05
C ASP A 544 -13.05 -13.39 -14.19
N ALA A 545 -11.80 -13.05 -13.90
CA ALA A 545 -10.68 -13.97 -14.07
C ALA A 545 -10.48 -14.95 -12.90
N SER A 546 -10.98 -14.64 -11.70
CA SER A 546 -10.94 -15.57 -10.56
C SER A 546 -12.16 -16.49 -10.49
N GLY A 547 -13.28 -16.11 -11.11
CA GLY A 547 -14.54 -16.83 -11.05
C GLY A 547 -15.26 -16.72 -9.70
N GLN A 548 -14.95 -15.70 -8.89
CA GLN A 548 -15.58 -15.47 -7.59
C GLN A 548 -16.24 -14.09 -7.54
N ASP A 549 -17.41 -14.04 -6.88
CA ASP A 549 -18.09 -12.80 -6.50
C ASP A 549 -17.34 -12.17 -5.30
N LEU A 550 -16.80 -10.98 -5.52
CA LEU A 550 -15.99 -10.24 -4.56
C LEU A 550 -16.65 -8.90 -4.15
N ASP A 551 -17.92 -8.69 -4.47
CA ASP A 551 -18.60 -7.43 -4.19
C ASP A 551 -18.62 -7.12 -2.69
N TRP A 552 -18.79 -8.14 -1.85
CA TRP A 552 -18.69 -8.01 -0.40
C TRP A 552 -17.31 -7.54 0.07
N PHE A 553 -16.26 -8.00 -0.61
CA PHE A 553 -14.88 -7.67 -0.30
C PHE A 553 -14.57 -6.24 -0.72
N TRP A 554 -14.92 -5.86 -1.96
CA TRP A 554 -14.73 -4.49 -2.46
C TRP A 554 -15.55 -3.49 -1.64
N ARG A 555 -16.82 -3.79 -1.39
CA ARG A 555 -17.70 -2.96 -0.57
C ARG A 555 -17.08 -2.71 0.80
N GLY A 556 -16.73 -3.78 1.52
CA GLY A 556 -16.15 -3.70 2.84
C GLY A 556 -14.82 -2.94 2.87
N TRP A 557 -13.83 -3.36 2.10
CA TRP A 557 -12.49 -2.77 2.18
C TRP A 557 -12.37 -1.40 1.53
N PHE A 558 -13.02 -1.19 0.37
CA PHE A 558 -12.77 -0.04 -0.49
C PHE A 558 -13.80 1.08 -0.35
N TYR A 559 -15.08 0.73 -0.25
CA TYR A 559 -16.18 1.70 -0.22
C TYR A 559 -16.63 2.10 1.19
N THR A 560 -16.20 1.38 2.23
CA THR A 560 -16.56 1.70 3.62
C THR A 560 -15.34 1.96 4.52
N THR A 561 -15.65 2.36 5.75
CA THR A 561 -14.72 2.48 6.88
C THR A 561 -14.87 1.34 7.88
N ASP A 562 -15.52 0.24 7.50
CA ASP A 562 -15.58 -0.95 8.34
C ASP A 562 -14.20 -1.58 8.50
N HIS A 563 -14.06 -2.44 9.51
CA HIS A 563 -12.83 -3.16 9.83
C HIS A 563 -13.17 -4.53 10.44
N THR A 564 -12.22 -5.47 10.43
CA THR A 564 -12.44 -6.80 10.99
C THR A 564 -12.34 -6.74 12.51
N ASP A 565 -13.39 -7.13 13.21
CA ASP A 565 -13.42 -7.42 14.65
C ASP A 565 -14.50 -8.49 14.84
N ILE A 566 -14.07 -9.75 14.94
CA ILE A 566 -14.94 -10.91 15.08
C ILE A 566 -14.61 -11.59 16.41
N SER A 567 -15.63 -11.86 17.22
CA SER A 567 -15.45 -12.50 18.53
C SER A 567 -16.00 -13.92 18.55
N ILE A 568 -15.41 -14.76 19.41
CA ILE A 568 -16.06 -15.99 19.89
C ILE A 568 -16.87 -15.63 21.13
N GLU A 569 -18.20 -15.62 21.02
CA GLU A 569 -19.10 -15.23 22.11
C GLU A 569 -19.31 -16.39 23.09
N THR A 570 -19.72 -17.55 22.58
CA THR A 570 -20.03 -18.72 23.42
C THR A 570 -19.85 -20.01 22.64
N ILE A 571 -19.41 -21.07 23.33
CA ILE A 571 -19.38 -22.43 22.81
C ILE A 571 -20.33 -23.29 23.64
N HIS A 572 -21.34 -23.85 22.98
CA HIS A 572 -22.27 -24.80 23.59
C HIS A 572 -21.84 -26.22 23.20
N HIS A 573 -21.52 -27.05 24.19
CA HIS A 573 -21.23 -28.47 24.00
C HIS A 573 -22.50 -29.29 24.20
N TYR A 574 -22.86 -30.06 23.18
CA TYR A 574 -23.95 -31.01 23.20
C TYR A 574 -23.42 -32.43 22.98
N ALA A 575 -24.02 -33.37 23.68
CA ALA A 575 -23.91 -34.80 23.44
C ALA A 575 -25.31 -35.36 23.21
N VAL A 576 -25.39 -36.52 22.55
CA VAL A 576 -26.68 -37.21 22.39
C VAL A 576 -27.18 -37.66 23.75
N ASP A 577 -28.35 -37.16 24.14
CA ASP A 577 -29.12 -37.69 25.26
C ASP A 577 -29.64 -39.06 24.87
N THR A 578 -29.07 -40.10 25.47
CA THR A 578 -29.42 -41.48 25.16
C THR A 578 -30.75 -41.88 25.77
N ARG A 579 -31.28 -41.08 26.69
CA ARG A 579 -32.41 -41.39 27.59
C ARG A 579 -32.23 -42.68 28.37
N ASP A 580 -31.01 -43.22 28.41
CA ASP A 580 -30.64 -44.38 29.17
C ASP A 580 -30.57 -43.98 30.65
N PRO A 581 -31.48 -44.46 31.52
CA PRO A 581 -31.50 -44.03 32.91
C PRO A 581 -30.21 -44.42 33.65
N TYR A 582 -29.53 -45.51 33.26
CA TYR A 582 -28.26 -45.92 33.85
C TYR A 582 -27.12 -44.97 33.50
N LYS A 583 -27.19 -44.31 32.36
CA LYS A 583 -26.19 -43.33 31.94
C LYS A 583 -26.55 -41.93 32.43
N GLU A 584 -27.77 -41.46 32.13
CA GLU A 584 -28.18 -40.07 32.32
C GLU A 584 -28.48 -39.72 33.79
N LYS A 585 -29.07 -40.63 34.58
CA LYS A 585 -29.26 -40.37 36.03
C LYS A 585 -27.94 -40.49 36.79
N THR A 586 -27.11 -41.48 36.46
CA THR A 586 -25.77 -41.64 37.07
C THR A 586 -24.89 -40.42 36.79
N ALA A 587 -24.88 -39.90 35.55
CA ALA A 587 -24.12 -38.70 35.23
C ALA A 587 -24.61 -37.46 36.02
N ARG A 588 -25.94 -37.29 36.15
CA ARG A 588 -26.53 -36.22 36.98
C ARG A 588 -26.17 -36.38 38.46
N LYS A 589 -26.17 -37.61 38.98
CA LYS A 589 -25.81 -37.91 40.36
C LYS A 589 -24.35 -37.58 40.64
N ASN A 590 -23.44 -38.06 39.79
CA ASN A 590 -22.01 -37.73 39.89
C ASN A 590 -21.78 -36.22 39.84
N LYS A 591 -22.43 -35.51 38.91
CA LYS A 591 -22.33 -34.04 38.81
C LYS A 591 -22.84 -33.34 40.08
N ARG A 592 -23.96 -33.77 40.65
CA ARG A 592 -24.49 -33.24 41.91
C ARG A 592 -23.52 -33.47 43.05
N ASP A 593 -22.96 -34.67 43.14
CA ASP A 593 -22.08 -35.08 44.24
C ASP A 593 -20.68 -34.43 44.12
N GLU A 594 -20.27 -34.02 42.92
CA GLU A 594 -19.07 -33.21 42.65
C GLU A 594 -19.25 -31.71 42.95
N GLU A 595 -20.48 -31.21 43.12
CA GLU A 595 -20.70 -29.79 43.40
C GLU A 595 -20.04 -29.39 44.73
N PRO A 596 -19.23 -28.31 44.76
CA PRO A 596 -18.59 -27.89 45.98
C PRO A 596 -19.64 -27.48 47.00
N GLU A 597 -19.52 -28.01 48.21
CA GLU A 597 -20.45 -27.67 49.28
C GLU A 597 -20.46 -26.16 49.51
N ARG A 598 -21.66 -25.56 49.43
CA ARG A 598 -21.86 -24.12 49.56
C ARG A 598 -21.49 -23.65 50.96
N LEU A 599 -20.99 -22.42 51.09
CA LEU A 599 -20.54 -21.88 52.37
C LEU A 599 -21.61 -21.95 53.47
N PHE A 600 -22.88 -21.71 53.13
CA PHE A 600 -23.98 -21.84 54.10
C PHE A 600 -24.25 -23.29 54.50
N GLN A 601 -24.11 -24.27 53.61
CA GLN A 601 -24.26 -25.69 53.95
C GLN A 601 -23.19 -26.10 54.97
N LYS A 602 -21.92 -25.74 54.70
CA LYS A 602 -20.79 -25.94 55.64
C LYS A 602 -21.05 -25.32 57.02
N ARG A 603 -21.50 -24.06 57.04
CA ARG A 603 -21.78 -23.33 58.29
C ARG A 603 -23.02 -23.84 59.02
N ASN A 604 -24.00 -24.36 58.29
CA ASN A 604 -25.25 -24.86 58.86
C ASN A 604 -25.14 -26.31 59.32
N LYS A 605 -24.18 -27.12 58.84
CA LYS A 605 -23.95 -28.50 59.28
C LYS A 605 -23.88 -28.68 60.82
N PRO A 606 -23.11 -27.87 61.58
CA PRO A 606 -23.03 -28.02 63.04
C PRO A 606 -24.24 -27.42 63.80
N LEU A 607 -25.16 -26.74 63.12
CA LEU A 607 -26.34 -26.18 63.78
C LEU A 607 -27.33 -27.31 64.11
N PRO A 608 -27.95 -27.30 65.31
CA PRO A 608 -28.90 -28.33 65.71
C PRO A 608 -30.05 -28.44 64.72
N LYS A 609 -30.39 -29.66 64.28
CA LYS A 609 -31.57 -29.92 63.45
C LYS A 609 -32.74 -30.35 64.31
N ARG A 610 -33.93 -29.85 63.96
CA ARG A 610 -35.15 -30.24 64.66
C ARG A 610 -35.46 -31.73 64.49
N VAL A 611 -35.12 -32.32 63.35
CA VAL A 611 -35.26 -33.76 63.07
C VAL A 611 -34.30 -34.63 63.88
N ASP A 612 -33.22 -34.06 64.45
CA ASP A 612 -32.32 -34.79 65.36
C ASP A 612 -32.92 -34.87 66.78
N ALA A 613 -33.68 -33.84 67.19
CA ALA A 613 -34.39 -33.80 68.46
C ALA A 613 -35.75 -34.53 68.42
N PHE A 614 -36.35 -34.67 67.23
CA PHE A 614 -37.67 -35.27 66.99
C PHE A 614 -37.61 -36.24 65.80
N PRO A 615 -37.16 -37.49 65.99
CA PRO A 615 -36.98 -38.46 64.91
C PRO A 615 -38.27 -38.81 64.14
N GLU A 616 -39.44 -38.64 64.75
CA GLU A 616 -40.76 -38.84 64.13
C GLU A 616 -41.02 -37.88 62.96
N LEU A 617 -40.24 -36.81 62.84
CA LEU A 617 -40.29 -35.87 61.72
C LEU A 617 -39.53 -36.38 60.48
N LYS A 618 -38.80 -37.50 60.58
CA LYS A 618 -38.15 -38.13 59.42
C LYS A 618 -39.18 -38.94 58.64
N ASP A 619 -39.25 -38.72 57.33
CA ASP A 619 -40.07 -39.47 56.39
C ASP A 619 -39.22 -40.01 55.24
N PHE A 620 -39.90 -40.55 54.22
CA PHE A 620 -39.28 -41.04 52.99
C PHE A 620 -38.29 -40.04 52.35
N TYR A 621 -38.61 -38.74 52.36
CA TYR A 621 -37.84 -37.71 51.69
C TYR A 621 -36.53 -37.35 52.40
N ASN A 622 -36.31 -37.84 53.63
CA ASN A 622 -35.05 -37.65 54.34
C ASN A 622 -33.92 -38.56 53.84
N GLU A 623 -34.24 -39.69 53.18
CA GLU A 623 -33.28 -40.63 52.60
C GLU A 623 -33.46 -40.82 51.08
N TYR A 624 -34.59 -40.37 50.52
CA TYR A 624 -34.89 -40.43 49.10
C TYR A 624 -33.89 -39.64 48.25
N ASP A 625 -33.35 -40.30 47.23
CA ASP A 625 -32.56 -39.67 46.18
C ASP A 625 -33.34 -39.73 44.86
N GLU A 626 -33.78 -38.55 44.38
CA GLU A 626 -34.53 -38.40 43.12
C GLU A 626 -33.78 -38.92 41.86
N LEU A 627 -32.46 -39.11 41.97
CA LEU A 627 -31.60 -39.62 40.91
C LEU A 627 -31.40 -41.14 40.98
N GLU A 628 -32.01 -41.84 41.95
CA GLU A 628 -32.07 -43.29 41.92
C GLU A 628 -32.86 -43.80 40.71
N ILE A 629 -32.40 -44.92 40.15
CA ILE A 629 -32.99 -45.55 38.98
C ILE A 629 -34.14 -46.44 39.45
N THR A 630 -35.35 -46.08 39.03
CA THR A 630 -36.57 -46.81 39.41
C THR A 630 -36.96 -47.84 38.34
N GLU A 631 -37.82 -48.78 38.69
CA GLU A 631 -38.35 -49.77 37.73
C GLU A 631 -39.11 -49.09 36.57
N LYS A 632 -39.86 -48.03 36.88
CA LYS A 632 -40.57 -47.21 35.90
C LYS A 632 -39.63 -46.59 34.84
N ASP A 633 -38.42 -46.18 35.25
CA ASP A 633 -37.42 -45.64 34.31
C ASP A 633 -36.95 -46.72 33.32
N ARG A 634 -36.77 -47.97 33.80
CA ARG A 634 -36.36 -49.12 32.98
C ARG A 634 -37.41 -49.48 31.96
N GLU A 635 -38.66 -49.65 32.40
CA GLU A 635 -39.80 -49.97 31.51
C GLU A 635 -40.00 -48.89 30.43
N SER A 636 -39.86 -47.62 30.81
CA SER A 636 -39.99 -46.49 29.88
C SER A 636 -38.88 -46.50 28.81
N TYR A 637 -37.64 -46.80 29.21
CA TYR A 637 -36.51 -46.90 28.31
C TYR A 637 -36.63 -48.08 27.35
N GLU A 638 -37.02 -49.27 27.84
CA GLU A 638 -37.25 -50.45 26.99
C GLU A 638 -38.37 -50.23 25.99
N LYS A 639 -39.47 -49.61 26.42
CA LYS A 639 -40.60 -49.25 25.54
C LYS A 639 -40.16 -48.29 24.44
N MET A 640 -39.35 -47.29 24.78
CA MET A 640 -38.77 -46.38 23.79
C MET A 640 -37.92 -47.15 22.77
N LEU A 641 -37.01 -48.01 23.22
CA LEU A 641 -36.12 -48.77 22.32
C LEU A 641 -36.90 -49.69 21.37
N LYS A 642 -38.01 -50.31 21.82
CA LYS A 642 -38.88 -51.13 20.98
C LYS A 642 -39.57 -50.33 19.87
N GLY A 643 -39.77 -49.03 20.06
CA GLY A 643 -40.40 -48.13 19.09
C GLY A 643 -39.45 -47.55 18.02
N LEU A 644 -38.15 -47.82 18.12
CA LEU A 644 -37.13 -47.30 17.19
C LEU A 644 -36.70 -48.37 16.18
N SER A 645 -36.41 -47.94 14.95
CA SER A 645 -35.72 -48.74 13.94
C SER A 645 -34.26 -49.01 14.33
N ASP A 646 -33.61 -49.95 13.65
CA ASP A 646 -32.21 -50.27 13.94
C ASP A 646 -31.25 -49.13 13.56
N GLU A 647 -31.60 -48.33 12.55
CA GLU A 647 -30.87 -47.12 12.17
C GLU A 647 -30.98 -46.04 13.25
N GLU A 648 -32.17 -45.81 13.82
CA GLU A 648 -32.37 -44.83 14.90
C GLU A 648 -31.70 -45.26 16.21
N LYS A 649 -31.71 -46.56 16.53
CA LYS A 649 -30.94 -47.10 17.66
C LYS A 649 -29.45 -46.91 17.47
N ALA A 650 -28.94 -46.98 16.23
CA ALA A 650 -27.54 -46.71 15.94
C ALA A 650 -27.18 -45.23 16.18
N LEU A 651 -28.08 -44.30 15.88
CA LEU A 651 -27.88 -42.86 16.16
C LEU A 651 -27.79 -42.57 17.67
N LEU A 652 -28.53 -43.28 18.52
CA LEU A 652 -28.39 -43.16 19.99
C LEU A 652 -27.01 -43.62 20.51
N LYS A 653 -26.28 -44.42 19.73
CA LYS A 653 -24.92 -44.87 20.06
C LYS A 653 -23.86 -43.90 19.56
N GLU A 654 -24.24 -42.77 18.95
CA GLU A 654 -23.32 -41.75 18.51
C GLU A 654 -22.50 -41.19 19.68
N LYS A 655 -21.17 -41.13 19.49
CA LYS A 655 -20.21 -40.68 20.51
C LYS A 655 -19.53 -39.37 20.17
N ARG A 656 -19.75 -38.84 18.97
CA ARG A 656 -19.24 -37.54 18.55
C ARG A 656 -19.82 -36.44 19.44
N ASN A 657 -19.02 -35.39 19.57
CA ASN A 657 -19.31 -34.17 20.29
C ASN A 657 -19.83 -33.12 19.31
N PHE A 658 -20.83 -32.36 19.73
CA PHE A 658 -21.49 -31.36 18.91
C PHE A 658 -21.29 -30.00 19.55
N TYR A 659 -20.56 -29.11 18.90
CA TYR A 659 -20.25 -27.77 19.42
C TYR A 659 -20.95 -26.71 18.58
N LYS A 660 -21.88 -25.97 19.16
CA LYS A 660 -22.42 -24.74 18.54
C LYS A 660 -21.55 -23.57 18.99
N VAL A 661 -20.83 -22.99 18.04
CA VAL A 661 -19.97 -21.82 18.24
C VAL A 661 -20.73 -20.59 17.79
N ASP A 662 -21.00 -19.67 18.72
CA ASP A 662 -21.64 -18.39 18.46
C ASP A 662 -20.55 -17.33 18.21
N LEU A 663 -20.64 -16.65 17.07
CA LEU A 663 -19.68 -15.66 16.59
C LEU A 663 -20.40 -14.32 16.36
N LYS A 664 -19.71 -13.21 16.64
CA LYS A 664 -20.23 -11.86 16.44
C LYS A 664 -19.25 -10.99 15.68
N ASN A 665 -19.74 -10.15 14.78
CA ASN A 665 -18.97 -9.19 13.98
C ASN A 665 -19.23 -7.78 14.52
N HIS A 666 -18.26 -7.23 15.23
CA HIS A 666 -18.31 -5.90 15.85
C HIS A 666 -17.85 -4.79 14.90
N GLY A 667 -16.91 -5.09 14.01
CA GLY A 667 -16.27 -4.10 13.15
C GLY A 667 -17.01 -3.83 11.83
N GLY A 668 -18.04 -4.61 11.53
CA GLY A 668 -18.93 -4.48 10.38
C GLY A 668 -18.38 -5.09 9.08
N LEU A 669 -17.07 -5.36 9.00
CA LEU A 669 -16.43 -5.97 7.85
C LEU A 669 -16.60 -7.49 7.92
N VAL A 670 -17.39 -8.05 7.00
CA VAL A 670 -17.53 -9.50 6.89
C VAL A 670 -16.24 -10.12 6.34
N MET A 671 -15.79 -11.21 6.94
CA MET A 671 -14.55 -11.91 6.57
C MET A 671 -14.74 -13.43 6.69
N PRO A 672 -13.91 -14.25 6.01
CA PRO A 672 -13.78 -15.67 6.33
C PRO A 672 -13.45 -15.87 7.80
N VAL A 673 -13.93 -16.97 8.38
CA VAL A 673 -13.68 -17.33 9.77
C VAL A 673 -12.78 -18.55 9.82
N VAL A 674 -11.58 -18.39 10.40
CA VAL A 674 -10.60 -19.47 10.60
C VAL A 674 -10.56 -19.81 12.08
N LEU A 675 -10.93 -21.03 12.43
CA LEU A 675 -10.96 -21.50 13.83
C LEU A 675 -9.96 -22.65 14.00
N GLU A 676 -9.06 -22.55 14.96
CA GLU A 676 -8.25 -23.68 15.43
C GLU A 676 -8.85 -24.25 16.72
N ALA A 677 -9.28 -25.52 16.66
CA ALA A 677 -9.71 -26.27 17.82
C ALA A 677 -8.54 -27.10 18.38
N THR A 678 -8.27 -26.99 19.68
CA THR A 678 -7.39 -27.91 20.41
C THR A 678 -8.23 -28.95 21.14
N PHE A 679 -7.86 -30.21 21.03
CA PHE A 679 -8.56 -31.34 21.66
C PHE A 679 -7.92 -31.74 23.00
N GLU A 680 -8.63 -32.58 23.75
CA GLU A 680 -8.19 -33.09 25.06
C GLU A 680 -6.86 -33.87 25.03
N ASP A 681 -6.49 -34.44 23.89
CA ASP A 681 -5.22 -35.14 23.68
C ASP A 681 -4.08 -34.24 23.17
N GLY A 682 -4.33 -32.93 23.06
CA GLY A 682 -3.37 -31.94 22.57
C GLY A 682 -3.29 -31.82 21.04
N SER A 683 -4.00 -32.66 20.28
CA SER A 683 -4.07 -32.49 18.81
C SER A 683 -4.86 -31.23 18.44
N THR A 684 -4.57 -30.64 17.27
CA THR A 684 -5.29 -29.48 16.75
C THR A 684 -5.98 -29.78 15.42
N LYS A 685 -7.06 -29.05 15.12
CA LYS A 685 -7.72 -29.06 13.81
C LYS A 685 -8.22 -27.67 13.46
N GLU A 686 -7.89 -27.25 12.24
CA GLU A 686 -8.33 -25.99 11.68
C GLU A 686 -9.65 -26.15 10.90
N TYR A 687 -10.54 -25.17 11.05
CA TYR A 687 -11.79 -25.04 10.30
C TYR A 687 -11.79 -23.69 9.57
N ARG A 688 -11.81 -23.73 8.24
CA ARG A 688 -11.92 -22.54 7.40
C ARG A 688 -13.35 -22.39 6.88
N LEU A 689 -14.02 -21.32 7.29
CA LEU A 689 -15.37 -20.99 6.88
C LEU A 689 -15.34 -19.77 5.96
N PRO A 690 -16.05 -19.79 4.82
CA PRO A 690 -16.02 -18.68 3.88
C PRO A 690 -16.82 -17.49 4.40
N ALA A 691 -16.60 -16.28 3.87
CA ALA A 691 -17.29 -15.06 4.31
C ALA A 691 -18.82 -15.17 4.19
N GLN A 692 -19.34 -15.99 3.28
CA GLN A 692 -20.77 -16.19 3.04
C GLN A 692 -21.53 -16.81 4.24
N ILE A 693 -20.86 -17.21 5.33
CA ILE A 693 -21.54 -17.53 6.59
C ILE A 693 -22.37 -16.33 7.11
N TRP A 694 -21.95 -15.10 6.80
CA TRP A 694 -22.57 -13.84 7.24
C TRP A 694 -23.76 -13.40 6.38
N ARG A 695 -24.10 -14.11 5.30
CA ARG A 695 -25.08 -13.65 4.29
C ARG A 695 -26.53 -13.48 4.79
N ARG A 696 -26.90 -14.19 5.85
CA ARG A 696 -28.26 -14.12 6.44
C ARG A 696 -28.34 -13.15 7.60
N ASN A 697 -27.22 -12.99 8.31
CA ASN A 697 -27.07 -12.05 9.40
C ASN A 697 -25.59 -11.63 9.43
N PRO A 698 -25.27 -10.38 9.06
CA PRO A 698 -23.90 -9.90 8.99
C PRO A 698 -23.30 -9.56 10.36
N GLU A 699 -24.12 -9.52 11.41
CA GLU A 699 -23.72 -9.19 12.77
C GLU A 699 -23.43 -10.43 13.61
N GLU A 700 -24.23 -11.50 13.49
CA GLU A 700 -24.13 -12.68 14.34
C GLU A 700 -24.37 -13.98 13.56
N VAL A 701 -23.53 -14.99 13.80
CA VAL A 701 -23.67 -16.31 13.17
C VAL A 701 -23.32 -17.42 14.14
N SER A 702 -24.00 -18.56 14.02
CA SER A 702 -23.67 -19.78 14.75
C SER A 702 -23.16 -20.87 13.80
N LYS A 703 -22.07 -21.55 14.16
CA LYS A 703 -21.57 -22.71 13.42
C LYS A 703 -21.56 -23.97 14.29
N LEU A 704 -22.08 -25.07 13.73
CA LEU A 704 -21.94 -26.40 14.32
C LEU A 704 -20.62 -27.05 13.91
N LEU A 705 -19.81 -27.47 14.88
CA LEU A 705 -18.63 -28.30 14.71
C LEU A 705 -18.93 -29.69 15.30
N ILE A 706 -18.66 -30.75 14.53
CA ILE A 706 -18.86 -32.14 14.96
C ILE A 706 -17.51 -32.83 15.04
N THR A 707 -17.15 -33.35 16.21
CA THR A 707 -15.81 -33.88 16.48
C THR A 707 -15.85 -35.19 17.25
N GLU A 708 -14.92 -36.08 16.98
CA GLU A 708 -14.80 -37.33 17.76
C GLU A 708 -14.28 -37.05 19.18
N LYS A 709 -13.34 -36.11 19.30
CA LYS A 709 -12.68 -35.73 20.56
C LYS A 709 -13.30 -34.46 21.13
N LYS A 710 -13.20 -34.27 22.45
CA LYS A 710 -13.67 -33.04 23.10
C LYS A 710 -12.74 -31.86 22.81
N ILE A 711 -13.31 -30.71 22.47
CA ILE A 711 -12.61 -29.43 22.30
C ILE A 711 -12.35 -28.84 23.69
N THR A 712 -11.10 -28.48 23.97
CA THR A 712 -10.67 -27.82 25.22
C THR A 712 -10.39 -26.33 25.01
N LYS A 713 -10.00 -25.95 23.80
CA LYS A 713 -9.71 -24.57 23.40
C LYS A 713 -10.15 -24.33 21.96
N LEU A 714 -10.67 -23.14 21.71
CA LEU A 714 -10.94 -22.63 20.36
C LEU A 714 -10.27 -21.26 20.20
N GLU A 715 -9.59 -21.07 19.08
CA GLU A 715 -8.90 -19.83 18.72
C GLU A 715 -9.35 -19.37 17.34
N LEU A 716 -9.79 -18.12 17.25
CA LEU A 716 -10.15 -17.45 16.00
C LEU A 716 -8.93 -16.74 15.42
N ASP A 717 -8.78 -16.84 14.11
CA ASP A 717 -7.70 -16.24 13.32
C ASP A 717 -6.30 -16.51 13.91
N PRO A 718 -5.92 -17.79 14.10
CA PRO A 718 -4.65 -18.18 14.74
C PRO A 718 -3.41 -17.65 14.00
N HIS A 719 -3.54 -17.44 12.68
CA HIS A 719 -2.46 -16.95 11.81
C HIS A 719 -2.50 -15.44 11.59
N ARG A 720 -3.50 -14.73 12.15
CA ARG A 720 -3.72 -13.29 11.96
C ARG A 720 -3.88 -12.88 10.50
N GLU A 721 -4.59 -13.70 9.75
CA GLU A 721 -4.78 -13.59 8.31
C GLU A 721 -6.02 -12.78 7.92
N THR A 722 -6.90 -12.41 8.87
CA THR A 722 -8.13 -11.64 8.58
C THR A 722 -8.04 -10.15 8.97
N ALA A 723 -6.90 -9.74 9.52
CA ALA A 723 -6.66 -8.41 10.08
C ALA A 723 -7.63 -8.02 11.19
N ASP A 724 -7.98 -8.98 12.06
CA ASP A 724 -8.76 -8.71 13.25
C ASP A 724 -8.05 -7.70 14.17
N VAL A 725 -8.72 -6.59 14.45
CA VAL A 725 -8.15 -5.50 15.23
C VAL A 725 -8.18 -5.78 16.73
N ASP A 726 -9.04 -6.68 17.22
CA ASP A 726 -9.16 -7.04 18.65
C ASP A 726 -8.97 -8.54 18.89
N ILE A 727 -7.72 -8.99 18.72
CA ILE A 727 -7.30 -10.37 18.95
C ILE A 727 -7.62 -10.93 20.36
N GLU A 728 -8.03 -10.10 21.33
CA GLU A 728 -8.29 -10.54 22.69
C GLU A 728 -9.62 -11.28 22.84
N ASN A 729 -10.57 -11.03 21.93
CA ASN A 729 -11.88 -11.68 21.91
C ASN A 729 -11.88 -12.97 21.03
N ASN A 730 -10.73 -13.34 20.49
CA ASN A 730 -10.54 -14.52 19.62
C ASN A 730 -10.45 -15.86 20.36
N TYR A 731 -10.42 -15.87 21.70
CA TYR A 731 -10.11 -17.07 22.47
C TYR A 731 -11.27 -17.56 23.32
N PHE A 732 -11.50 -18.87 23.26
CA PHE A 732 -12.36 -19.58 24.20
C PHE A 732 -11.59 -20.75 24.87
N PRO A 733 -11.54 -20.81 26.22
CA PRO A 733 -11.96 -19.77 27.16
C PRO A 733 -11.11 -18.49 27.03
N ARG A 734 -11.64 -17.35 27.52
CA ARG A 734 -10.92 -16.07 27.49
C ARG A 734 -9.61 -16.16 28.28
N ARG A 735 -8.55 -15.54 27.75
CA ARG A 735 -7.21 -15.52 28.37
C ARG A 735 -7.04 -14.31 29.31
N ILE A 736 -6.15 -14.43 30.29
CA ILE A 736 -5.76 -13.31 31.17
C ILE A 736 -4.85 -12.36 30.38
N ARG A 737 -5.10 -11.05 30.46
CA ARG A 737 -4.28 -10.01 29.83
C ARG A 737 -3.03 -9.73 30.65
N GLU A 738 -1.86 -10.10 30.12
CA GLU A 738 -0.57 -9.76 30.72
C GLU A 738 -0.05 -8.41 30.18
N ASN A 739 -0.03 -7.39 31.03
CA ASN A 739 0.50 -6.06 30.68
C ASN A 739 1.82 -5.81 31.40
N LYS A 740 2.84 -5.32 30.68
CA LYS A 740 4.12 -4.88 31.25
C LYS A 740 4.24 -3.35 31.14
N PHE A 741 4.64 -2.68 32.21
CA PHE A 741 5.00 -1.26 32.19
C PHE A 741 6.53 -1.11 32.25
N ARG A 742 7.07 -0.11 31.54
CA ARG A 742 8.51 0.19 31.51
C ARG A 742 8.75 1.62 31.96
N LEU A 743 9.69 1.82 32.88
CA LEU A 743 10.17 3.14 33.30
C LEU A 743 11.45 3.46 32.52
N ASN A 744 11.40 4.45 31.63
CA ASN A 744 12.56 4.85 30.81
C ASN A 744 12.79 6.35 30.84
N LYS A 745 14.08 6.76 30.84
CA LYS A 745 14.50 8.08 30.37
C LYS A 745 14.65 8.04 28.84
N PRO A 746 14.28 9.09 28.09
CA PRO A 746 14.39 9.09 26.63
C PRO A 746 15.86 8.99 26.20
N THR A 747 16.19 7.95 25.43
CA THR A 747 17.48 7.77 24.76
C THR A 747 17.29 7.65 23.26
N ARG A 748 18.26 8.13 22.47
CA ARG A 748 18.23 8.00 21.02
C ARG A 748 18.53 6.55 20.60
N PRO A 749 17.84 5.99 19.59
CA PRO A 749 18.16 4.67 19.07
C PRO A 749 19.60 4.65 18.53
N GLY A 750 20.37 3.61 18.89
CA GLY A 750 21.78 3.44 18.51
C GLY A 750 21.98 2.98 17.06
N ASN A 751 23.24 2.99 16.60
CA ASN A 751 23.66 2.42 15.31
C ASN A 751 24.59 1.23 15.60
N PRO A 752 24.05 -0.01 15.64
CA PRO A 752 24.83 -1.19 16.01
C PRO A 752 26.03 -1.45 15.10
N LEU A 753 25.98 -1.04 13.82
CA LEU A 753 27.10 -1.19 12.91
C LEU A 753 28.28 -0.31 13.34
N ARG A 754 28.01 0.93 13.75
CA ARG A 754 29.02 1.84 14.28
C ARG A 754 29.59 1.34 15.60
N ASP A 755 28.73 0.82 16.48
CA ASP A 755 29.16 0.28 17.77
C ASP A 755 30.07 -0.94 17.58
N LYS A 756 29.73 -1.82 16.62
CA LYS A 756 30.58 -2.96 16.23
C LYS A 756 31.90 -2.49 15.64
N GLN A 757 31.91 -1.56 14.67
CA GLN A 757 33.15 -1.08 14.07
C GLN A 757 34.08 -0.44 15.10
N ARG A 758 33.55 0.34 16.04
CA ARG A 758 34.34 0.90 17.15
C ARG A 758 34.91 -0.18 18.07
N ALA A 759 34.14 -1.24 18.34
CA ALA A 759 34.62 -2.39 19.12
C ALA A 759 35.74 -3.12 18.37
N ASP A 760 35.59 -3.34 17.07
CA ASP A 760 36.60 -3.99 16.22
C ASP A 760 37.88 -3.16 16.12
N GLU A 761 37.78 -1.83 15.97
CA GLU A 761 38.92 -0.91 15.99
C GLU A 761 39.64 -0.91 17.34
N LYS A 762 38.86 -0.90 18.44
CA LYS A 762 39.41 -1.01 19.79
C LYS A 762 40.16 -2.33 19.97
N ALA A 763 39.58 -3.45 19.53
CA ALA A 763 40.20 -4.77 19.58
C ALA A 763 41.50 -4.82 18.74
N LYS A 764 41.51 -4.23 17.54
CA LYS A 764 42.72 -4.11 16.71
C LYS A 764 43.82 -3.30 17.40
N ARG A 765 43.49 -2.13 17.96
CA ARG A 765 44.44 -1.30 18.71
C ARG A 765 44.99 -2.01 19.94
N GLU A 766 44.16 -2.77 20.66
CA GLU A 766 44.59 -3.59 21.80
C GLU A 766 45.49 -4.75 21.37
N ALA A 767 45.21 -5.39 20.23
CA ALA A 767 46.06 -6.44 19.66
C ALA A 767 47.42 -5.91 19.17
N GLU A 768 47.46 -4.73 18.56
CA GLU A 768 48.71 -4.05 18.16
C GLU A 768 49.55 -3.66 19.37
N LYS A 769 48.93 -3.13 20.43
CA LYS A 769 49.61 -2.84 21.71
C LYS A 769 50.19 -4.10 22.36
N LYS A 770 49.51 -5.25 22.26
CA LYS A 770 50.03 -6.53 22.75
C LYS A 770 51.21 -7.07 21.92
N LYS A 771 51.27 -6.76 20.62
CA LYS A 771 52.41 -7.13 19.75
C LYS A 771 53.64 -6.23 19.94
N GLN A 772 53.46 -5.01 20.46
CA GLN A 772 54.54 -4.07 20.78
C GLN A 772 55.06 -4.19 22.22
N ALA A 773 54.48 -5.07 23.04
CA ALA A 773 55.00 -5.35 24.38
C ALA A 773 56.27 -6.22 24.27
N PRO A 774 57.40 -5.83 24.88
CA PRO A 774 58.63 -6.63 24.84
C PRO A 774 58.41 -8.00 25.51
N PRO A 775 59.11 -9.06 25.07
CA PRO A 775 58.98 -10.37 25.69
C PRO A 775 59.34 -10.25 27.18
N LYS A 776 58.43 -10.71 28.05
CA LYS A 776 58.75 -10.85 29.47
C LYS A 776 59.92 -11.82 29.58
N LYS A 777 61.04 -11.33 30.10
CA LYS A 777 62.22 -12.12 30.48
C LYS A 777 61.87 -13.15 31.55
#